data_AF-A0A8B6M4B3-F1
#
_entry.id   AF-A0A8B6M4B3-F1
#
_cell.length_a   1.000
_cell.length_b   1.000
_cell.length_c   1.000
_cell.angle_alpha   90.00
_cell.angle_beta   90.00
_cell.angle_gamma   90.00
#
_symmetry.space_group_name_H-M   'P 1'
#
loop_
_entity.id
_entity.type
_entity.pdbx_description
1 polymer ?
#
loop_
_entity_poly.entity_id
_entity_poly.type
_entity_poly.pdbx_seq_one_letter_code
_entity_poly.pdbx_strand_id
1 'polypeptide(L)'
;MTKFRYDINALRALAVTSVVLYHYNVNFVPGGFVGVDIFFVISGYLMTDIIVSRMQNDNFNVLKFYYDRAKRIVPGLAGLCFGLLVVGYFMIDPVRYNTLSYTSVSALLFYSNILFYQSQGYFSPSVNTQWLLHTWSLSAEWQFYLVYPLVLMALNRFSATRRHLALVLITVALLSLALCISLSSTDEPAAFYLLPQRAWEMAAGGVVALKFKTWAPKYASLLLGAGFLLIAFSLIYFDKNTIWPSYRALIPVIGACLVIAANRAAAAPFRLPVVQTLGRWSYSIYLWHWPIAVAFVYFNFKKTNAALVITELAILAAIISGGALLLSAVRKLGDASGWRTASPRPARAVAALAFGFSIALGLALTVDVYRGFPNRTPEIAKQVAAYRVASTDWDFPRDCDGSNAAGGVRPCRLGKSTGPETLILGDSFAMQIYHRLEAEKANLHGSFVFLTSSGCPPVTGIRFVSDPLHCDGFFEKALEYAATQNPSRIVLASNWFAYFHPDNEKLCFIEGDTCVTRIRDLPWFTPHVEAVFAALGERLRAFRDRGAEVVLVSATPYGEWDVPSELLKRQFLGMDLQAISYFDRDQFDKTASLVNRNLATIAASIGATLIDPAKFLCEEHRCPAIDPDGVSYYRDNGHFRAAAVRTDRFHFFDEAVGVNKQYTSVLPAPYEKQAPDGD
;
A
#
# COMPACT_ATOMS: atom_id res chain seq x y z
N MET A 1 -16.96 -21.24 -36.50
CA MET A 1 -15.70 -21.00 -35.77
C MET A 1 -15.39 -19.51 -35.79
N THR A 2 -15.39 -18.83 -34.64
CA THR A 2 -14.96 -17.42 -34.57
C THR A 2 -13.45 -17.33 -34.83
N LYS A 3 -13.06 -16.58 -35.86
CA LYS A 3 -11.66 -16.36 -36.25
C LYS A 3 -10.86 -15.77 -35.07
N PHE A 4 -9.66 -16.28 -34.83
CA PHE A 4 -8.78 -15.77 -33.76
C PHE A 4 -8.43 -14.28 -33.99
N ARG A 5 -8.60 -13.45 -32.95
CA ARG A 5 -8.36 -12.00 -32.95
C ARG A 5 -6.91 -11.70 -32.51
N TYR A 6 -5.98 -11.63 -33.46
CA TYR A 6 -4.55 -11.37 -33.16
C TYR A 6 -4.32 -9.98 -32.55
N ASP A 7 -5.16 -9.01 -32.91
CA ASP A 7 -5.17 -7.65 -32.38
C ASP A 7 -5.48 -7.61 -30.87
N ILE A 8 -6.50 -8.35 -30.41
CA ILE A 8 -6.82 -8.45 -28.97
C ILE A 8 -5.66 -9.12 -28.21
N ASN A 9 -5.06 -10.16 -28.79
CA ASN A 9 -3.92 -10.82 -28.16
C ASN A 9 -2.67 -9.93 -28.12
N ALA A 10 -2.46 -9.09 -29.14
CA ALA A 10 -1.40 -8.08 -29.13
C ALA A 10 -1.65 -7.00 -28.07
N LEU A 11 -2.90 -6.57 -27.88
CA LEU A 11 -3.26 -5.62 -26.83
C LEU A 11 -3.02 -6.20 -25.42
N ARG A 12 -3.29 -7.50 -25.21
CA ARG A 12 -2.90 -8.21 -23.97
C ARG A 12 -1.39 -8.24 -23.75
N ALA A 13 -0.61 -8.41 -24.83
CA ALA A 13 0.84 -8.39 -24.76
C ALA A 13 1.37 -7.02 -24.34
N LEU A 14 0.82 -5.96 -24.94
CA LEU A 14 1.15 -4.57 -24.58
C LEU A 14 0.83 -4.29 -23.11
N ALA A 15 -0.38 -4.62 -22.68
CA ALA A 15 -0.87 -4.39 -21.32
C ALA A 15 -0.04 -5.12 -20.24
N VAL A 16 0.29 -6.40 -20.44
CA VAL A 16 1.13 -7.10 -19.45
C VAL A 16 2.55 -6.57 -19.43
N THR A 17 3.12 -6.24 -20.59
CA THR A 17 4.49 -5.75 -20.67
C THR A 17 4.61 -4.38 -20.01
N SER A 18 3.63 -3.49 -20.19
CA SER A 18 3.62 -2.19 -19.53
C SER A 18 3.54 -2.33 -18.01
N VAL A 19 2.68 -3.22 -17.50
CA VAL A 19 2.54 -3.48 -16.07
C VAL A 19 3.85 -4.02 -15.46
N VAL A 20 4.50 -4.97 -16.14
CA VAL A 20 5.80 -5.49 -15.69
C VAL A 20 6.83 -4.37 -15.65
N LEU A 21 7.03 -3.62 -16.73
CA LEU A 21 8.03 -2.56 -16.79
C LEU A 21 7.80 -1.46 -15.73
N TYR A 22 6.54 -1.15 -15.42
CA TYR A 22 6.18 -0.19 -14.39
C TYR A 22 6.70 -0.61 -13.00
N HIS A 23 6.45 -1.86 -12.60
CA HIS A 23 6.84 -2.34 -11.26
C HIS A 23 8.36 -2.45 -11.06
N TYR A 24 9.14 -2.42 -12.14
CA TYR A 24 10.61 -2.36 -12.10
C TYR A 24 11.15 -0.94 -12.28
N ASN A 25 10.30 0.08 -12.20
CA ASN A 25 10.66 1.49 -12.27
C ASN A 25 11.50 1.83 -13.52
N VAL A 26 11.04 1.36 -14.69
CA VAL A 26 11.66 1.64 -15.98
C VAL A 26 11.20 3.00 -16.50
N ASN A 27 12.12 3.96 -16.59
CA ASN A 27 11.84 5.38 -16.79
C ASN A 27 11.04 5.77 -18.05
N PHE A 28 10.95 4.92 -19.08
CA PHE A 28 10.23 5.24 -20.32
C PHE A 28 8.77 4.75 -20.34
N VAL A 29 8.31 4.04 -19.30
CA VAL A 29 6.91 3.62 -19.14
C VAL A 29 6.39 3.93 -17.71
N PRO A 30 6.48 5.19 -17.24
CA PRO A 30 6.04 5.55 -15.89
C PRO A 30 4.54 5.29 -15.67
N GLY A 31 3.74 5.27 -16.74
CA GLY A 31 2.30 5.02 -16.70
C GLY A 31 1.91 3.56 -16.92
N GLY A 32 2.82 2.60 -16.78
CA GLY A 32 2.55 1.22 -17.19
C GLY A 32 1.44 0.50 -16.40
N PHE A 33 1.07 1.01 -15.22
CA PHE A 33 -0.09 0.53 -14.43
C PHE A 33 -1.42 0.58 -15.20
N VAL A 34 -1.55 1.46 -16.22
CA VAL A 34 -2.75 1.57 -17.06
C VAL A 34 -3.06 0.28 -17.84
N GLY A 35 -2.10 -0.65 -17.92
CA GLY A 35 -2.31 -1.97 -18.52
C GLY A 35 -3.42 -2.77 -17.83
N VAL A 36 -3.69 -2.55 -16.54
CA VAL A 36 -4.81 -3.19 -15.84
C VAL A 36 -6.16 -2.71 -16.39
N ASP A 37 -6.32 -1.42 -16.64
CA ASP A 37 -7.55 -0.84 -17.20
C ASP A 37 -7.78 -1.36 -18.63
N ILE A 38 -6.70 -1.53 -19.42
CA ILE A 38 -6.75 -2.18 -20.74
C ILE A 38 -7.23 -3.64 -20.62
N PHE A 39 -6.76 -4.39 -19.61
CA PHE A 39 -7.25 -5.75 -19.35
C PHE A 39 -8.73 -5.78 -19.03
N PHE A 40 -9.23 -4.85 -18.21
CA PHE A 40 -10.65 -4.75 -17.90
C PHE A 40 -11.51 -4.47 -19.13
N VAL A 41 -11.08 -3.59 -20.04
CA VAL A 41 -11.78 -3.37 -21.32
C VAL A 41 -11.81 -4.64 -22.17
N ILE A 42 -10.68 -5.35 -22.30
CA ILE A 42 -10.61 -6.62 -23.05
C ILE A 42 -11.55 -7.66 -22.42
N SER A 43 -11.56 -7.73 -21.10
CA SER A 43 -12.37 -8.64 -20.30
C SER A 43 -13.85 -8.44 -20.57
N GLY A 44 -14.32 -7.20 -20.45
CA GLY A 44 -15.67 -6.78 -20.80
C GLY A 44 -16.06 -7.19 -22.22
N TYR A 45 -15.25 -6.81 -23.20
CA TYR A 45 -15.50 -7.15 -24.62
C TYR A 45 -15.68 -8.66 -24.83
N LEU A 46 -14.75 -9.47 -24.32
CA LEU A 46 -14.76 -10.92 -24.50
C LEU A 46 -15.93 -11.58 -23.77
N MET A 47 -16.26 -11.15 -22.55
CA MET A 47 -17.39 -11.72 -21.82
C MET A 47 -18.71 -11.39 -22.49
N THR A 48 -18.92 -10.13 -22.89
CA THR A 48 -20.13 -9.72 -23.61
C THR A 48 -20.28 -10.48 -24.92
N ASP A 49 -19.21 -10.60 -25.72
CA ASP A 49 -19.26 -11.33 -26.99
C ASP A 49 -19.62 -12.82 -26.79
N ILE A 50 -19.02 -13.48 -25.79
CA ILE A 50 -19.29 -14.89 -25.48
C ILE A 50 -20.73 -15.08 -25.00
N ILE A 51 -21.19 -14.27 -24.04
CA ILE A 51 -22.50 -14.41 -23.41
C ILE A 51 -23.59 -14.13 -24.44
N VAL A 52 -23.53 -12.97 -25.11
CA VAL A 52 -24.57 -12.54 -26.06
C VAL A 52 -24.60 -13.43 -27.29
N SER A 53 -23.44 -13.84 -27.84
CA SER A 53 -23.43 -14.76 -28.99
C SER A 53 -24.02 -16.13 -28.63
N ARG A 54 -23.81 -16.64 -27.42
CA ARG A 54 -24.41 -17.90 -26.98
C ARG A 54 -25.92 -17.77 -26.71
N MET A 55 -26.35 -16.63 -26.17
CA MET A 55 -27.77 -16.33 -25.92
C MET A 55 -28.55 -16.13 -27.22
N GLN A 56 -27.95 -15.52 -28.24
CA GLN A 56 -28.56 -15.38 -29.56
C GLN A 56 -28.77 -16.72 -30.28
N ASN A 57 -27.99 -17.75 -29.91
CA ASN A 57 -28.07 -19.09 -30.45
C ASN A 57 -28.78 -20.08 -29.49
N ASP A 58 -29.54 -19.57 -28.50
CA ASP A 58 -30.27 -20.35 -27.49
C ASP A 58 -29.44 -21.44 -26.77
N ASN A 59 -28.13 -21.20 -26.63
CA ASN A 59 -27.16 -22.16 -26.09
C ASN A 59 -26.32 -21.57 -24.95
N PHE A 60 -26.89 -20.63 -24.20
CA PHE A 60 -26.22 -20.06 -23.04
C PHE A 60 -26.58 -20.83 -21.77
N ASN A 61 -25.55 -21.40 -21.13
CA ASN A 61 -25.65 -22.02 -19.82
C ASN A 61 -24.67 -21.32 -18.87
N VAL A 62 -25.19 -20.71 -17.81
CA VAL A 62 -24.42 -19.90 -16.86
C VAL A 62 -23.41 -20.75 -16.07
N LEU A 63 -23.77 -21.96 -15.64
CA LEU A 63 -22.87 -22.86 -14.93
C LEU A 63 -21.71 -23.31 -15.82
N LYS A 64 -21.99 -23.59 -17.09
CA LYS A 64 -20.97 -23.90 -18.10
C LYS A 64 -20.06 -22.70 -18.35
N PHE A 65 -20.60 -21.49 -18.38
CA PHE A 65 -19.80 -20.26 -18.47
C PHE A 65 -18.85 -20.13 -17.28
N TYR A 66 -19.34 -20.26 -16.04
CA TYR A 66 -18.49 -20.22 -14.84
C TYR A 66 -17.44 -21.32 -14.85
N TYR A 67 -17.81 -22.54 -15.23
CA TYR A 67 -16.83 -23.63 -15.39
C TYR A 67 -15.75 -23.31 -16.42
N ASP A 68 -16.13 -22.79 -17.60
CA ASP A 68 -15.19 -22.40 -18.66
C ASP A 68 -14.24 -21.28 -18.20
N ARG A 69 -14.68 -20.39 -17.29
CA ARG A 69 -13.84 -19.35 -16.66
C ARG A 69 -12.96 -19.92 -15.55
N ALA A 70 -13.51 -20.71 -14.64
CA ALA A 70 -12.78 -21.35 -13.54
C ALA A 70 -11.64 -22.22 -14.07
N LYS A 71 -11.90 -23.04 -15.10
CA LYS A 71 -10.89 -23.87 -15.77
C LYS A 71 -9.71 -23.07 -16.35
N ARG A 72 -9.94 -21.79 -16.68
CA ARG A 72 -8.91 -20.91 -17.24
C ARG A 72 -8.09 -20.20 -16.16
N ILE A 73 -8.72 -19.82 -15.05
CA ILE A 73 -8.14 -18.92 -14.04
C ILE A 73 -7.63 -19.72 -12.82
N VAL A 74 -8.50 -20.53 -12.21
CA VAL A 74 -8.23 -21.19 -10.93
C VAL A 74 -6.95 -22.03 -10.90
N PRO A 75 -6.59 -22.82 -11.95
CA PRO A 75 -5.36 -23.61 -11.92
C PRO A 75 -4.09 -22.78 -11.75
N GLY A 76 -4.00 -21.65 -12.47
CA GLY A 76 -2.82 -20.79 -12.42
C GLY A 76 -2.69 -20.13 -11.06
N LEU A 77 -3.80 -19.61 -10.55
CA LEU A 77 -3.86 -18.97 -9.23
C LEU A 77 -3.58 -19.95 -8.08
N ALA A 78 -4.21 -21.13 -8.09
CA ALA A 78 -3.98 -22.17 -7.09
C ALA A 78 -2.52 -22.66 -7.12
N GLY A 79 -1.95 -22.84 -8.32
CA GLY A 79 -0.53 -23.18 -8.47
C GLY A 79 0.40 -22.10 -7.93
N LEU A 80 0.08 -20.82 -8.16
CA LEU A 80 0.83 -19.70 -7.59
C LEU A 80 0.76 -19.70 -6.07
N CYS A 81 -0.45 -19.68 -5.48
CA CYS A 81 -0.62 -19.65 -4.03
C CYS A 81 0.03 -20.88 -3.37
N PHE A 82 -0.16 -22.08 -3.91
CA PHE A 82 0.50 -23.27 -3.41
C PHE A 82 2.04 -23.15 -3.46
N GLY A 83 2.59 -22.74 -4.61
CA GLY A 83 4.04 -22.58 -4.77
C GLY A 83 4.62 -21.55 -3.79
N LEU A 84 3.96 -20.40 -3.65
CA LEU A 84 4.37 -19.37 -2.69
C LEU A 84 4.25 -19.84 -1.24
N LEU A 85 3.22 -20.60 -0.88
CA LEU A 85 3.08 -21.13 0.46
C LEU A 85 4.15 -22.19 0.76
N VAL A 86 4.45 -23.08 -0.18
CA VAL A 86 5.51 -24.09 0.02
C VAL A 86 6.88 -23.43 0.12
N VAL A 87 7.23 -22.54 -0.80
CA VAL A 87 8.53 -21.83 -0.78
C VAL A 87 8.62 -20.87 0.42
N GLY A 88 7.52 -20.17 0.71
CA GLY A 88 7.41 -19.19 1.78
C GLY A 88 7.63 -19.79 3.17
N TYR A 89 7.30 -21.06 3.38
CA TYR A 89 7.60 -21.75 4.63
C TYR A 89 9.10 -21.76 4.96
N PHE A 90 9.95 -21.82 3.93
CA PHE A 90 11.41 -21.87 4.11
C PHE A 90 12.05 -20.48 4.02
N MET A 91 11.48 -19.56 3.24
CA MET A 91 12.15 -18.31 2.87
C MET A 91 11.50 -17.04 3.42
N ILE A 92 10.28 -17.14 4.00
CA ILE A 92 9.56 -15.98 4.55
C ILE A 92 9.41 -16.16 6.07
N ASP A 93 9.71 -15.09 6.80
CA ASP A 93 9.56 -15.04 8.25
C ASP A 93 8.10 -15.34 8.68
N PRO A 94 7.85 -15.91 9.86
CA PRO A 94 6.50 -16.34 10.25
C PRO A 94 5.44 -15.23 10.22
N VAL A 95 5.80 -13.98 10.50
CA VAL A 95 4.85 -12.86 10.54
C VAL A 95 4.37 -12.54 9.12
N ARG A 96 5.30 -12.38 8.17
CA ARG A 96 4.93 -12.12 6.77
C ARG A 96 4.39 -13.36 6.07
N TYR A 97 4.78 -14.55 6.50
CA TYR A 97 4.21 -15.80 5.99
C TYR A 97 2.73 -15.94 6.40
N ASN A 98 2.37 -15.48 7.60
CA ASN A 98 0.97 -15.34 7.99
C ASN A 98 0.22 -14.39 7.03
N THR A 99 0.81 -13.24 6.70
CA THR A 99 0.25 -12.31 5.71
C THR A 99 0.06 -12.93 4.33
N LEU A 100 1.03 -13.69 3.85
CA LEU A 100 0.90 -14.46 2.60
C LEU A 100 -0.27 -15.46 2.67
N SER A 101 -0.56 -16.03 3.84
CA SER A 101 -1.60 -17.05 3.97
C SER A 101 -3.03 -16.50 3.86
N TYR A 102 -3.41 -15.48 4.65
CA TYR A 102 -4.75 -14.90 4.53
C TYR A 102 -4.94 -14.13 3.22
N THR A 103 -3.87 -13.57 2.62
CA THR A 103 -3.94 -13.01 1.26
C THR A 103 -4.06 -14.09 0.19
N SER A 104 -3.51 -15.30 0.42
CA SER A 104 -3.75 -16.45 -0.46
C SER A 104 -5.20 -16.93 -0.37
N VAL A 105 -5.78 -17.00 0.84
CA VAL A 105 -7.20 -17.31 1.03
C VAL A 105 -8.07 -16.30 0.28
N SER A 106 -7.80 -15.00 0.43
CA SER A 106 -8.59 -13.96 -0.24
C SER A 106 -8.45 -13.96 -1.75
N ALA A 107 -7.27 -14.26 -2.28
CA ALA A 107 -7.06 -14.43 -3.72
C ALA A 107 -7.82 -15.64 -4.26
N LEU A 108 -7.69 -16.82 -3.61
CA LEU A 108 -8.37 -18.06 -4.02
C LEU A 108 -9.89 -17.94 -3.99
N LEU A 109 -10.43 -17.22 -3.01
CA LEU A 109 -11.87 -16.95 -2.87
C LEU A 109 -12.33 -15.69 -3.64
N PHE A 110 -11.43 -15.05 -4.38
CA PHE A 110 -11.70 -13.85 -5.20
C PHE A 110 -12.33 -12.67 -4.44
N TYR A 111 -11.87 -12.41 -3.21
CA TYR A 111 -12.23 -11.21 -2.44
C TYR A 111 -11.01 -10.35 -2.05
N SER A 112 -9.83 -10.62 -2.61
CA SER A 112 -8.60 -9.91 -2.23
C SER A 112 -8.68 -8.39 -2.44
N ASN A 113 -9.47 -7.90 -3.39
CA ASN A 113 -9.73 -6.47 -3.54
C ASN A 113 -10.42 -5.84 -2.33
N ILE A 114 -11.35 -6.56 -1.69
CA ILE A 114 -12.03 -6.08 -0.47
C ILE A 114 -11.05 -6.12 0.71
N LEU A 115 -10.27 -7.19 0.82
CA LEU A 115 -9.23 -7.30 1.84
C LEU A 115 -8.24 -6.13 1.74
N PHE A 116 -7.73 -5.83 0.54
CA PHE A 116 -6.76 -4.76 0.35
C PHE A 116 -7.36 -3.36 0.50
N TYR A 117 -8.65 -3.18 0.26
CA TYR A 117 -9.37 -1.95 0.62
C TYR A 117 -9.40 -1.76 2.14
N GLN A 118 -9.73 -2.82 2.89
CA GLN A 118 -9.85 -2.77 4.35
C GLN A 118 -8.50 -2.73 5.07
N SER A 119 -7.43 -3.23 4.44
CA SER A 119 -6.10 -3.30 5.03
C SER A 119 -5.25 -2.05 4.75
N GLN A 120 -5.88 -0.89 4.52
CA GLN A 120 -5.18 0.39 4.35
C GLN A 120 -5.13 1.15 5.68
N GLY A 121 -4.02 1.83 5.94
CA GLY A 121 -3.81 2.59 7.18
C GLY A 121 -2.34 2.86 7.47
N TYR A 122 -2.09 3.78 8.40
CA TYR A 122 -0.76 4.28 8.76
C TYR A 122 0.26 3.18 9.13
N PHE A 123 -0.20 2.10 9.79
CA PHE A 123 0.63 0.96 10.21
C PHE A 123 0.54 -0.26 9.29
N SER A 124 0.04 -0.10 8.07
CA SER A 124 -0.12 -1.23 7.14
C SER A 124 1.22 -1.63 6.55
N PRO A 125 1.46 -2.93 6.27
CA PRO A 125 2.68 -3.37 5.60
C PRO A 125 2.87 -2.61 4.28
N SER A 126 4.10 -2.17 4.01
CA SER A 126 4.45 -1.50 2.77
C SER A 126 3.93 -2.29 1.56
N VAL A 127 3.27 -1.58 0.64
CA VAL A 127 2.69 -2.10 -0.60
C VAL A 127 3.67 -3.02 -1.34
N ASN A 128 4.96 -2.67 -1.34
CA ASN A 128 6.04 -3.40 -2.01
C ASN A 128 6.47 -4.71 -1.32
N THR A 129 5.89 -5.03 -0.16
CA THR A 129 6.19 -6.25 0.62
C THR A 129 5.04 -7.25 0.61
N GLN A 130 3.92 -6.91 -0.04
CA GLN A 130 2.73 -7.75 -0.11
C GLN A 130 2.78 -8.68 -1.33
N TRP A 131 3.16 -9.94 -1.11
CA TRP A 131 3.39 -10.95 -2.16
C TRP A 131 2.25 -11.18 -3.15
N LEU A 132 0.99 -10.96 -2.76
CA LEU A 132 -0.20 -11.22 -3.57
C LEU A 132 -1.04 -9.98 -3.87
N LEU A 133 -0.48 -8.77 -3.68
CA LEU A 133 -1.23 -7.52 -3.86
C LEU A 133 -1.93 -7.45 -5.22
N HIS A 134 -1.22 -7.70 -6.32
CA HIS A 134 -1.74 -7.69 -7.70
C HIS A 134 -3.01 -8.56 -7.93
N THR A 135 -3.34 -9.51 -7.04
CA THR A 135 -4.54 -10.34 -7.15
C THR A 135 -5.84 -9.55 -6.98
N TRP A 136 -5.80 -8.30 -6.46
CA TRP A 136 -6.99 -7.46 -6.30
C TRP A 136 -7.75 -7.30 -7.63
N SER A 137 -7.03 -7.06 -8.73
CA SER A 137 -7.64 -6.83 -10.04
C SER A 137 -8.31 -8.09 -10.57
N LEU A 138 -7.71 -9.26 -10.30
CA LEU A 138 -8.23 -10.56 -10.65
C LEU A 138 -9.51 -10.89 -9.85
N SER A 139 -9.55 -10.53 -8.56
CA SER A 139 -10.75 -10.65 -7.73
C SER A 139 -11.89 -9.78 -8.24
N ALA A 140 -11.61 -8.50 -8.55
CA ALA A 140 -12.60 -7.60 -9.13
C ALA A 140 -13.11 -8.13 -10.48
N GLU A 141 -12.22 -8.63 -11.34
CA GLU A 141 -12.59 -9.23 -12.63
C GLU A 141 -13.47 -10.48 -12.46
N TRP A 142 -13.15 -11.36 -11.51
CA TRP A 142 -13.95 -12.55 -11.24
C TRP A 142 -15.33 -12.19 -10.67
N GLN A 143 -15.42 -11.22 -9.77
CA GLN A 143 -16.69 -10.70 -9.26
C GLN A 143 -17.57 -10.16 -10.40
N PHE A 144 -16.98 -9.43 -11.35
CA PHE A 144 -17.67 -9.03 -12.56
C PHE A 144 -18.14 -10.26 -13.36
N TYR A 145 -17.31 -11.29 -13.53
CA TYR A 145 -17.72 -12.51 -14.23
C TYR A 145 -18.89 -13.24 -13.58
N LEU A 146 -19.05 -13.16 -12.26
CA LEU A 146 -20.18 -13.75 -11.55
C LEU A 146 -21.47 -12.94 -11.71
N VAL A 147 -21.38 -11.61 -11.63
CA VAL A 147 -22.56 -10.74 -11.68
C VAL A 147 -23.04 -10.51 -13.12
N TYR A 148 -22.11 -10.30 -14.04
CA TYR A 148 -22.38 -9.85 -15.39
C TYR A 148 -23.30 -10.75 -16.23
N PRO A 149 -23.10 -12.09 -16.32
CA PRO A 149 -24.00 -12.94 -17.09
C PRO A 149 -25.43 -12.97 -16.53
N LEU A 150 -25.60 -12.87 -15.21
CA LEU A 150 -26.93 -12.84 -14.58
C LEU A 150 -27.66 -11.55 -14.96
N VAL A 151 -26.97 -10.42 -14.94
CA VAL A 151 -27.50 -9.13 -15.40
C VAL A 151 -27.90 -9.21 -16.87
N LEU A 152 -27.03 -9.72 -17.75
CA LEU A 152 -27.34 -9.86 -19.18
C LEU A 152 -28.51 -10.81 -19.45
N MET A 153 -28.61 -11.92 -18.71
CA MET A 153 -29.73 -12.87 -18.80
C MET A 153 -31.06 -12.22 -18.40
N ALA A 154 -31.08 -11.49 -17.28
CA ALA A 154 -32.28 -10.78 -16.82
C ALA A 154 -32.74 -9.74 -17.86
N LEU A 155 -31.80 -8.97 -18.42
CA LEU A 155 -32.09 -7.96 -19.44
C LEU A 155 -32.55 -8.58 -20.78
N ASN A 156 -32.11 -9.78 -21.12
CA ASN A 156 -32.51 -10.45 -22.36
C ASN A 156 -33.87 -11.16 -22.29
N ARG A 157 -34.39 -11.44 -21.08
CA ARG A 157 -35.70 -12.07 -20.88
C ARG A 157 -36.86 -11.20 -21.39
N PHE A 158 -36.66 -9.89 -21.45
CA PHE A 158 -37.64 -8.92 -21.94
C PHE A 158 -37.25 -8.45 -23.34
N SER A 159 -38.10 -8.73 -24.35
CA SER A 159 -37.84 -8.40 -25.75
C SER A 159 -37.63 -6.90 -25.98
N ALA A 160 -38.31 -6.05 -25.21
CA ALA A 160 -38.13 -4.60 -25.20
C ALA A 160 -36.74 -4.19 -24.70
N THR A 161 -36.24 -4.80 -23.62
CA THR A 161 -34.96 -4.46 -22.99
C THR A 161 -33.75 -4.99 -23.76
N ARG A 162 -33.91 -6.10 -24.50
CA ARG A 162 -32.88 -6.67 -25.39
C ARG A 162 -32.35 -5.65 -26.42
N ARG A 163 -33.20 -4.77 -26.95
CA ARG A 163 -32.81 -3.70 -27.89
C ARG A 163 -32.04 -2.57 -27.23
N HIS A 164 -32.24 -2.38 -25.91
CA HIS A 164 -31.64 -1.31 -25.11
C HIS A 164 -30.41 -1.78 -24.31
N LEU A 165 -29.94 -3.01 -24.51
CA LEU A 165 -28.83 -3.57 -23.74
C LEU A 165 -27.57 -2.70 -23.74
N ALA A 166 -27.23 -2.12 -24.89
CA ALA A 166 -26.10 -1.19 -24.99
C ALA A 166 -26.33 0.11 -24.20
N LEU A 167 -27.56 0.63 -24.18
CA LEU A 167 -27.89 1.82 -23.36
C LEU A 167 -27.75 1.50 -21.87
N VAL A 168 -28.23 0.33 -21.43
CA VAL A 168 -28.05 -0.10 -20.03
C VAL A 168 -26.57 -0.19 -19.65
N LEU A 169 -25.74 -0.79 -20.50
CA LEU A 169 -24.29 -0.84 -20.25
C LEU A 169 -23.64 0.55 -20.25
N ILE A 170 -24.07 1.46 -21.12
CA ILE A 170 -23.62 2.85 -21.12
C ILE A 170 -24.01 3.54 -19.80
N THR A 171 -25.27 3.39 -19.36
CA THR A 171 -25.73 3.96 -18.08
C THR A 171 -24.92 3.41 -16.90
N VAL A 172 -24.71 2.09 -16.84
CA VAL A 172 -23.87 1.46 -15.80
C VAL A 172 -22.44 2.00 -15.85
N ALA A 173 -21.85 2.12 -17.04
CA ALA A 173 -20.52 2.67 -17.21
C ALA A 173 -20.43 4.13 -16.72
N LEU A 174 -21.41 4.97 -17.06
CA LEU A 174 -21.42 6.37 -16.64
C LEU A 174 -21.60 6.52 -15.12
N LEU A 175 -22.47 5.72 -14.49
CA LEU A 175 -22.66 5.75 -13.04
C LEU A 175 -21.42 5.25 -12.30
N SER A 176 -20.83 4.15 -12.77
CA SER A 176 -19.58 3.59 -12.21
C SER A 176 -18.41 4.56 -12.36
N LEU A 177 -18.27 5.23 -13.51
CA LEU A 177 -17.27 6.27 -13.75
C LEU A 177 -17.49 7.50 -12.85
N ALA A 178 -18.74 7.94 -12.70
CA ALA A 178 -19.05 9.06 -11.81
C ALA A 178 -18.66 8.76 -10.36
N LEU A 179 -18.96 7.55 -9.89
CA LEU A 179 -18.56 7.09 -8.56
C LEU A 179 -17.04 6.97 -8.41
N CYS A 180 -16.35 6.48 -9.45
CA CYS A 180 -14.89 6.47 -9.49
C CYS A 180 -14.33 7.88 -9.29
N ILE A 181 -14.76 8.85 -10.10
CA ILE A 181 -14.27 10.23 -10.06
C ILE A 181 -14.55 10.90 -8.72
N SER A 182 -15.75 10.69 -8.14
CA SER A 182 -16.09 11.30 -6.85
C SER A 182 -15.22 10.78 -5.70
N LEU A 183 -14.81 9.52 -5.76
CA LEU A 183 -14.04 8.87 -4.69
C LEU A 183 -12.52 8.99 -4.90
N SER A 184 -12.05 9.29 -6.12
CA SER A 184 -10.62 9.41 -6.45
C SER A 184 -9.82 10.32 -5.49
N SER A 185 -10.43 11.37 -4.92
CA SER A 185 -9.77 12.31 -4.01
C SER A 185 -10.24 12.21 -2.55
N THR A 186 -11.35 11.53 -2.29
CA THR A 186 -11.98 11.46 -0.96
C THR A 186 -11.80 10.09 -0.29
N ASP A 187 -11.77 9.01 -1.07
CA ASP A 187 -11.47 7.64 -0.66
C ASP A 187 -10.78 6.92 -1.84
N GLU A 188 -9.49 7.25 -2.03
CA GLU A 188 -8.65 6.68 -3.10
C GLU A 188 -8.64 5.13 -3.08
N PRO A 189 -8.49 4.45 -1.92
CA PRO A 189 -8.56 3.00 -1.86
C PRO A 189 -9.88 2.42 -2.39
N ALA A 190 -11.03 3.03 -2.06
CA ALA A 190 -12.33 2.58 -2.58
C ALA A 190 -12.39 2.74 -4.10
N ALA A 191 -11.94 3.88 -4.63
CA ALA A 191 -11.89 4.13 -6.07
C ALA A 191 -11.00 3.11 -6.80
N PHE A 192 -9.88 2.72 -6.17
CA PHE A 192 -8.88 1.86 -6.78
C PHE A 192 -9.25 0.37 -6.76
N TYR A 193 -9.68 -0.16 -5.61
CA TYR A 193 -9.84 -1.62 -5.41
C TYR A 193 -11.24 -2.15 -5.70
N LEU A 194 -12.30 -1.36 -5.49
CA LEU A 194 -13.66 -1.90 -5.45
C LEU A 194 -14.31 -1.99 -6.84
N LEU A 195 -15.05 -3.08 -7.06
CA LEU A 195 -15.72 -3.35 -8.34
C LEU A 195 -16.70 -2.24 -8.77
N PRO A 196 -17.56 -1.67 -7.91
CA PRO A 196 -18.53 -0.65 -8.36
C PRO A 196 -17.88 0.56 -9.04
N GLN A 197 -16.68 0.94 -8.60
CA GLN A 197 -15.90 2.06 -9.10
C GLN A 197 -15.09 1.69 -10.36
N ARG A 198 -14.76 0.40 -10.55
CA ARG A 198 -13.99 -0.11 -11.69
C ARG A 198 -14.84 -0.73 -12.81
N ALA A 199 -16.10 -1.05 -12.54
CA ALA A 199 -16.97 -1.77 -13.47
C ALA A 199 -17.16 -1.06 -14.83
N TRP A 200 -17.00 0.28 -14.89
CA TRP A 200 -17.14 1.06 -16.12
C TRP A 200 -16.12 0.68 -17.21
N GLU A 201 -14.89 0.29 -16.85
CA GLU A 201 -13.86 -0.15 -17.81
C GLU A 201 -14.33 -1.40 -18.56
N MET A 202 -14.87 -2.38 -17.81
CA MET A 202 -15.41 -3.62 -18.35
C MET A 202 -16.71 -3.37 -19.12
N ALA A 203 -17.59 -2.50 -18.61
CA ALA A 203 -18.81 -2.11 -19.30
C ALA A 203 -18.51 -1.43 -20.65
N ALA A 204 -17.49 -0.57 -20.73
CA ALA A 204 -17.05 0.07 -21.97
C ALA A 204 -16.62 -0.96 -23.03
N GLY A 205 -15.84 -1.97 -22.63
CA GLY A 205 -15.51 -3.11 -23.50
C GLY A 205 -16.76 -3.85 -24.00
N GLY A 206 -17.75 -4.04 -23.13
CA GLY A 206 -19.02 -4.65 -23.50
C GLY A 206 -19.84 -3.82 -24.50
N VAL A 207 -19.84 -2.50 -24.38
CA VAL A 207 -20.46 -1.59 -25.37
C VAL A 207 -19.80 -1.75 -26.74
N VAL A 208 -18.47 -1.84 -26.79
CA VAL A 208 -17.72 -2.10 -28.03
C VAL A 208 -18.15 -3.42 -28.66
N ALA A 209 -18.30 -4.48 -27.86
CA ALA A 209 -18.76 -5.79 -28.36
C ALA A 209 -20.15 -5.75 -29.00
N LEU A 210 -21.07 -4.97 -28.45
CA LEU A 210 -22.47 -4.89 -28.92
C LEU A 210 -22.66 -4.00 -30.14
N LYS A 211 -21.98 -2.86 -30.20
CA LYS A 211 -22.30 -1.79 -31.17
C LYS A 211 -21.24 -1.59 -32.24
N PHE A 212 -20.00 -1.97 -31.97
CA PHE A 212 -18.84 -1.58 -32.79
C PHE A 212 -18.18 -2.78 -33.47
N LYS A 213 -18.70 -3.99 -33.31
CA LYS A 213 -18.18 -5.21 -33.96
C LYS A 213 -18.17 -5.13 -35.49
N THR A 214 -19.10 -4.38 -36.07
CA THR A 214 -19.28 -4.17 -37.52
C THR A 214 -18.93 -2.76 -37.99
N TRP A 215 -18.37 -1.91 -37.10
CA TRP A 215 -17.98 -0.55 -37.48
C TRP A 215 -16.94 -0.58 -38.60
N ALA A 216 -17.22 0.23 -39.62
CA ALA A 216 -16.80 -0.03 -41.00
C ALA A 216 -15.27 -0.09 -41.17
N PRO A 217 -14.76 -0.97 -42.07
CA PRO A 217 -13.33 -1.03 -42.44
C PRO A 217 -12.77 0.32 -42.92
N LYS A 218 -13.65 1.24 -43.32
CA LYS A 218 -13.37 2.63 -43.73
C LYS A 218 -12.58 3.42 -42.69
N TYR A 219 -12.93 3.33 -41.41
CA TYR A 219 -12.29 4.13 -40.35
C TYR A 219 -11.28 3.34 -39.52
N ALA A 220 -11.11 2.05 -39.81
CA ALA A 220 -10.35 1.15 -38.96
C ALA A 220 -8.88 1.58 -38.76
N SER A 221 -8.21 2.14 -39.76
CA SER A 221 -6.84 2.66 -39.59
C SER A 221 -6.77 3.89 -38.68
N LEU A 222 -7.76 4.79 -38.79
CA LEU A 222 -7.88 5.98 -37.95
C LEU A 222 -8.14 5.60 -36.50
N LEU A 223 -9.11 4.70 -36.26
CA LEU A 223 -9.43 4.18 -34.92
C LEU A 223 -8.21 3.49 -34.29
N LEU A 224 -7.48 2.69 -35.07
CA LEU A 224 -6.30 2.00 -34.59
C LEU A 224 -5.17 2.98 -34.21
N GLY A 225 -4.89 3.95 -35.08
CA GLY A 225 -3.87 4.98 -34.83
C GLY A 225 -4.21 5.85 -33.62
N ALA A 226 -5.43 6.35 -33.55
CA ALA A 226 -5.91 7.13 -32.40
C ALA A 226 -5.88 6.30 -31.11
N GLY A 227 -6.30 5.04 -31.17
CA GLY A 227 -6.31 4.14 -30.01
C GLY A 227 -4.92 3.90 -29.44
N PHE A 228 -3.94 3.58 -30.29
CA PHE A 228 -2.54 3.44 -29.84
C PHE A 228 -1.92 4.75 -29.40
N LEU A 229 -2.27 5.88 -30.01
CA LEU A 229 -1.79 7.18 -29.59
C LEU A 229 -2.26 7.51 -28.16
N LEU A 230 -3.52 7.26 -27.83
CA LEU A 230 -4.04 7.46 -26.47
C LEU A 230 -3.38 6.51 -25.46
N ILE A 231 -3.17 5.24 -25.83
CA ILE A 231 -2.45 4.29 -24.97
C ILE A 231 -1.00 4.75 -24.77
N ALA A 232 -0.28 5.09 -25.84
CA ALA A 232 1.11 5.55 -25.77
C ALA A 232 1.23 6.84 -24.95
N PHE A 233 0.31 7.79 -25.12
CA PHE A 233 0.23 8.98 -24.28
C PHE A 233 0.11 8.61 -22.80
N SER A 234 -0.81 7.71 -22.47
CA SER A 234 -1.02 7.27 -21.08
C SER A 234 0.22 6.60 -20.49
N LEU A 235 0.95 5.80 -21.28
CA LEU A 235 2.16 5.11 -20.85
C LEU A 235 3.34 6.05 -20.56
N ILE A 236 3.41 7.17 -21.28
CA ILE A 236 4.55 8.11 -21.22
C ILE A 236 4.30 9.27 -20.24
N TYR A 237 3.06 9.77 -20.17
CA TYR A 237 2.75 11.01 -19.44
C TYR A 237 2.09 10.80 -18.08
N PHE A 238 1.53 9.63 -17.81
CA PHE A 238 1.07 9.30 -16.46
C PHE A 238 2.18 8.62 -15.66
N ASP A 239 2.11 8.76 -14.34
CA ASP A 239 3.11 8.24 -13.42
C ASP A 239 2.47 7.93 -12.06
N LYS A 240 3.29 7.50 -11.09
CA LYS A 240 2.86 7.19 -9.72
C LYS A 240 2.28 8.41 -8.96
N ASN A 241 2.51 9.63 -9.44
CA ASN A 241 2.01 10.87 -8.82
C ASN A 241 0.65 11.29 -9.42
N THR A 242 0.21 10.59 -10.46
CA THR A 242 -1.08 10.85 -11.10
C THR A 242 -2.20 10.23 -10.25
N ILE A 243 -3.14 11.03 -9.76
CA ILE A 243 -4.34 10.53 -9.03
C ILE A 243 -5.05 9.48 -9.90
N TRP A 244 -5.09 8.23 -9.41
CA TRP A 244 -5.55 7.08 -10.15
C TRP A 244 -6.38 6.09 -9.32
N PRO A 245 -7.47 5.53 -9.87
CA PRO A 245 -8.13 5.95 -11.10
C PRO A 245 -8.82 7.30 -10.93
N SER A 246 -9.06 8.00 -12.04
CA SER A 246 -9.81 9.25 -12.10
C SER A 246 -10.36 9.44 -13.52
N TYR A 247 -10.85 10.64 -13.85
CA TYR A 247 -11.24 10.96 -15.24
C TYR A 247 -10.09 10.74 -16.24
N ARG A 248 -8.82 10.76 -15.78
CA ARG A 248 -7.65 10.45 -16.61
C ARG A 248 -7.66 9.01 -17.14
N ALA A 249 -8.29 8.07 -16.44
CA ALA A 249 -8.45 6.69 -16.87
C ALA A 249 -9.30 6.55 -18.15
N LEU A 250 -10.10 7.57 -18.51
CA LEU A 250 -10.79 7.61 -19.80
C LEU A 250 -9.83 7.47 -20.98
N ILE A 251 -8.61 8.02 -20.89
CA ILE A 251 -7.66 8.04 -22.01
C ILE A 251 -7.25 6.62 -22.42
N PRO A 252 -6.67 5.77 -21.56
CA PRO A 252 -6.30 4.41 -21.94
C PRO A 252 -7.53 3.53 -22.21
N VAL A 253 -8.65 3.75 -21.52
CA VAL A 253 -9.88 2.96 -21.74
C VAL A 253 -10.50 3.23 -23.11
N ILE A 254 -10.64 4.50 -23.49
CA ILE A 254 -11.08 4.87 -24.85
C ILE A 254 -10.05 4.37 -25.87
N GLY A 255 -8.75 4.51 -25.59
CA GLY A 255 -7.69 3.97 -26.44
C GLY A 255 -7.86 2.48 -26.73
N ALA A 256 -8.04 1.66 -25.70
CA ALA A 256 -8.29 0.23 -25.82
C ALA A 256 -9.60 -0.07 -26.58
N CYS A 257 -10.69 0.65 -26.27
CA CYS A 257 -11.95 0.54 -26.99
C CYS A 257 -11.80 0.80 -28.49
N LEU A 258 -11.07 1.85 -28.88
CA LEU A 258 -10.81 2.21 -30.28
C LEU A 258 -9.99 1.13 -31.00
N VAL A 259 -8.95 0.59 -30.35
CA VAL A 259 -8.14 -0.52 -30.91
C VAL A 259 -9.01 -1.76 -31.15
N ILE A 260 -9.86 -2.13 -30.20
CA ILE A 260 -10.75 -3.30 -30.33
C ILE A 260 -11.82 -3.06 -31.41
N ALA A 261 -12.40 -1.85 -31.46
CA ALA A 261 -13.41 -1.43 -32.44
C ALA A 261 -12.87 -1.38 -33.87
N ALA A 262 -11.58 -1.07 -34.06
CA ALA A 262 -10.93 -1.08 -35.37
C ALA A 262 -10.99 -2.45 -36.07
N ASN A 263 -11.09 -3.55 -35.30
CA ASN A 263 -11.28 -4.91 -35.78
C ASN A 263 -10.26 -5.32 -36.88
N ARG A 264 -9.00 -4.88 -36.74
CA ARG A 264 -7.90 -5.18 -37.67
C ARG A 264 -7.14 -6.43 -37.25
N ALA A 265 -7.88 -7.51 -37.05
CA ALA A 265 -7.40 -8.79 -36.53
C ALA A 265 -6.23 -9.42 -37.30
N ALA A 266 -5.93 -9.00 -38.53
CA ALA A 266 -4.90 -9.60 -39.39
C ALA A 266 -3.77 -8.64 -39.80
N ALA A 267 -3.67 -7.43 -39.21
CA ALA A 267 -2.59 -6.51 -39.52
C ALA A 267 -1.21 -7.12 -39.20
N ALA A 268 -0.22 -6.91 -40.06
CA ALA A 268 1.10 -7.52 -40.00
C ALA A 268 1.81 -7.43 -38.63
N PRO A 269 1.88 -6.27 -37.94
CA PRO A 269 2.60 -6.17 -36.67
C PRO A 269 1.98 -7.01 -35.54
N PHE A 270 0.67 -7.28 -35.60
CA PHE A 270 0.03 -8.12 -34.59
C PHE A 270 0.39 -9.60 -34.77
N ARG A 271 0.86 -10.04 -35.93
CA ARG A 271 1.14 -11.46 -36.18
C ARG A 271 2.56 -11.86 -35.79
N LEU A 272 3.37 -10.92 -35.29
CA LEU A 272 4.73 -11.20 -34.82
C LEU A 272 4.70 -12.30 -33.74
N PRO A 273 5.52 -13.37 -33.87
CA PRO A 273 5.50 -14.50 -32.95
C PRO A 273 5.73 -14.12 -31.48
N VAL A 274 6.61 -13.14 -31.23
CA VAL A 274 6.91 -12.64 -29.89
C VAL A 274 5.68 -11.99 -29.26
N VAL A 275 5.02 -11.07 -29.97
CA VAL A 275 3.80 -10.38 -29.52
C VAL A 275 2.70 -11.39 -29.21
N GLN A 276 2.50 -12.37 -30.09
CA GLN A 276 1.47 -13.38 -29.90
C GLN A 276 1.79 -14.34 -28.75
N THR A 277 3.07 -14.60 -28.48
CA THR A 277 3.49 -15.44 -27.36
C THR A 277 3.30 -14.71 -26.04
N LEU A 278 3.74 -13.46 -25.93
CA LEU A 278 3.49 -12.60 -24.77
C LEU A 278 2.00 -12.47 -24.47
N GLY A 279 1.16 -12.23 -25.50
CA GLY A 279 -0.29 -12.14 -25.34
C GLY A 279 -0.92 -13.46 -24.84
N ARG A 280 -0.44 -14.60 -25.33
CA ARG A 280 -0.91 -15.92 -24.87
C ARG A 280 -0.53 -16.17 -23.42
N TRP A 281 0.69 -15.81 -23.02
CA TRP A 281 1.22 -15.99 -21.68
C TRP A 281 0.86 -14.86 -20.71
N SER A 282 0.13 -13.84 -21.16
CA SER A 282 -0.13 -12.62 -20.39
C SER A 282 -0.69 -12.90 -18.99
N TYR A 283 -1.54 -13.92 -18.85
CA TYR A 283 -2.10 -14.30 -17.55
C TYR A 283 -1.04 -14.89 -16.62
N SER A 284 -0.23 -15.83 -17.10
CA SER A 284 0.86 -16.43 -16.31
C SER A 284 1.91 -15.38 -15.95
N ILE A 285 2.27 -14.50 -16.89
CA ILE A 285 3.21 -13.40 -16.62
C ILE A 285 2.62 -12.49 -15.54
N TYR A 286 1.35 -12.08 -15.68
CA TYR A 286 0.68 -11.24 -14.68
C TYR A 286 0.62 -11.89 -13.29
N LEU A 287 0.45 -13.20 -13.18
CA LEU A 287 0.46 -13.88 -11.89
C LEU A 287 1.85 -13.93 -11.22
N TRP A 288 2.90 -14.18 -11.99
CA TRP A 288 4.23 -14.45 -11.43
C TRP A 288 5.11 -13.20 -11.30
N HIS A 289 4.88 -12.17 -12.12
CA HIS A 289 5.75 -10.98 -12.12
C HIS A 289 5.82 -10.29 -10.75
N TRP A 290 4.67 -10.14 -10.09
CA TRP A 290 4.60 -9.39 -8.83
C TRP A 290 5.25 -10.11 -7.65
N PRO A 291 4.98 -11.40 -7.37
CA PRO A 291 5.73 -12.14 -6.34
C PRO A 291 7.25 -12.15 -6.57
N ILE A 292 7.69 -12.16 -7.84
CA ILE A 292 9.13 -12.06 -8.17
C ILE A 292 9.64 -10.64 -7.85
N ALA A 293 8.90 -9.59 -8.20
CA ALA A 293 9.22 -8.21 -7.83
C ALA A 293 9.32 -8.03 -6.31
N VAL A 294 8.35 -8.55 -5.56
CA VAL A 294 8.35 -8.55 -4.09
C VAL A 294 9.54 -9.34 -3.55
N ALA A 295 9.91 -10.47 -4.15
CA ALA A 295 11.10 -11.22 -3.74
C ALA A 295 12.39 -10.38 -3.89
N PHE A 296 12.53 -9.60 -4.96
CA PHE A 296 13.68 -8.71 -5.14
C PHE A 296 13.80 -7.68 -4.03
N VAL A 297 12.68 -7.09 -3.61
CA VAL A 297 12.62 -6.15 -2.49
C VAL A 297 12.89 -6.87 -1.16
N TYR A 298 12.21 -7.99 -0.92
CA TYR A 298 12.27 -8.73 0.34
C TYR A 298 13.69 -9.23 0.67
N PHE A 299 14.37 -9.83 -0.32
CA PHE A 299 15.73 -10.35 -0.16
C PHE A 299 16.84 -9.31 -0.36
N ASN A 300 16.49 -8.01 -0.50
CA ASN A 300 17.44 -6.91 -0.70
C ASN A 300 18.40 -7.15 -1.88
N PHE A 301 17.91 -7.69 -3.00
CA PHE A 301 18.73 -7.91 -4.19
C PHE A 301 19.06 -6.57 -4.87
N LYS A 302 20.21 -5.98 -4.50
CA LYS A 302 20.71 -4.73 -5.08
C LYS A 302 21.22 -4.97 -6.51
N LYS A 303 20.42 -4.56 -7.50
CA LYS A 303 20.77 -4.55 -8.93
C LYS A 303 20.20 -3.29 -9.58
N THR A 304 20.75 -2.91 -10.74
CA THR A 304 20.14 -1.86 -11.56
C THR A 304 18.74 -2.30 -12.04
N ASN A 305 17.83 -1.36 -12.26
CA ASN A 305 16.47 -1.66 -12.72
C ASN A 305 16.47 -2.54 -13.99
N ALA A 306 17.38 -2.28 -14.93
CA ALA A 306 17.54 -3.10 -16.14
C ALA A 306 17.96 -4.55 -15.83
N ALA A 307 18.92 -4.75 -14.91
CA ALA A 307 19.35 -6.08 -14.52
C ALA A 307 18.26 -6.85 -13.76
N LEU A 308 17.41 -6.15 -13.00
CA LEU A 308 16.25 -6.74 -12.34
C LEU A 308 15.23 -7.25 -13.37
N VAL A 309 14.86 -6.42 -14.37
CA VAL A 309 13.96 -6.82 -15.45
C VAL A 309 14.50 -8.02 -16.22
N ILE A 310 15.79 -8.01 -16.59
CA ILE A 310 16.40 -9.15 -17.31
C ILE A 310 16.35 -10.42 -16.46
N THR A 311 16.66 -10.31 -15.16
CA THR A 311 16.64 -11.46 -14.25
C THR A 311 15.22 -12.00 -14.10
N GLU A 312 14.23 -11.12 -13.95
CA GLU A 312 12.83 -11.51 -13.89
C GLU A 312 12.37 -12.20 -15.19
N LEU A 313 12.64 -11.61 -16.35
CA LEU A 313 12.29 -12.21 -17.63
C LEU A 313 12.93 -13.60 -17.79
N ALA A 314 14.15 -13.79 -17.30
CA ALA A 314 14.80 -15.09 -17.26
C ALA A 314 14.09 -16.06 -16.31
N ILE A 315 13.70 -15.61 -15.11
CA ILE A 315 12.93 -16.42 -14.14
C ILE A 315 11.56 -16.80 -14.72
N LEU A 316 10.83 -15.85 -15.28
CA LEU A 316 9.53 -16.09 -15.93
C LEU A 316 9.68 -17.06 -17.10
N ALA A 317 10.68 -16.87 -17.95
CA ALA A 317 10.97 -17.80 -19.04
C ALA A 317 11.28 -19.20 -18.51
N ALA A 318 12.05 -19.33 -17.42
CA ALA A 318 12.36 -20.59 -16.77
C ALA A 318 11.11 -21.25 -16.15
N ILE A 319 10.26 -20.50 -15.44
CA ILE A 319 9.00 -20.99 -14.84
C ILE A 319 8.06 -21.48 -15.94
N ILE A 320 7.88 -20.69 -17.01
CA ILE A 320 6.99 -21.02 -18.13
C ILE A 320 7.53 -22.24 -18.87
N SER A 321 8.82 -22.27 -19.20
CA SER A 321 9.46 -23.39 -19.91
C SER A 321 9.46 -24.66 -19.06
N GLY A 322 9.81 -24.55 -17.78
CA GLY A 322 9.76 -25.65 -16.81
C GLY A 322 8.35 -26.20 -16.64
N GLY A 323 7.34 -25.33 -16.51
CA GLY A 323 5.94 -25.73 -16.46
C GLY A 323 5.47 -26.43 -17.74
N ALA A 324 5.89 -25.95 -18.91
CA ALA A 324 5.60 -26.60 -20.20
C ALA A 324 6.26 -27.98 -20.32
N LEU A 325 7.52 -28.11 -19.89
CA LEU A 325 8.26 -29.36 -19.85
C LEU A 325 7.63 -30.36 -18.88
N LEU A 326 7.26 -29.92 -17.67
CA LEU A 326 6.57 -30.74 -16.68
C LEU A 326 5.24 -31.25 -17.24
N LEU A 327 4.44 -30.37 -17.85
CA LEU A 327 3.19 -30.76 -18.49
C LEU A 327 3.41 -31.75 -19.64
N SER A 328 4.48 -31.58 -20.42
CA SER A 328 4.87 -32.51 -21.48
C SER A 328 5.30 -33.87 -20.93
N ALA A 329 6.08 -33.90 -19.85
CA ALA A 329 6.51 -35.12 -19.17
C ALA A 329 5.32 -35.87 -18.55
N VAL A 330 4.43 -35.16 -17.85
CA VAL A 330 3.18 -35.73 -17.31
C VAL A 330 2.32 -36.32 -18.42
N ARG A 331 2.22 -35.65 -19.58
CA ARG A 331 1.51 -36.19 -20.75
C ARG A 331 2.14 -37.49 -21.24
N LYS A 332 3.46 -37.52 -21.43
CA LYS A 332 4.20 -38.71 -21.88
C LYS A 332 4.07 -39.90 -20.91
N LEU A 333 4.15 -39.66 -19.61
CA LEU A 333 3.96 -40.70 -18.58
C LEU A 333 2.52 -41.23 -18.55
N GLY A 334 1.53 -40.36 -18.75
CA GLY A 334 0.13 -40.75 -18.87
C GLY A 334 -0.16 -41.57 -20.15
N ASP A 335 0.56 -41.29 -21.24
CA ASP A 335 0.49 -42.07 -22.48
C ASP A 335 1.14 -43.46 -22.32
N ALA A 336 2.28 -43.55 -21.62
CA ALA A 336 3.01 -44.79 -21.37
C ALA A 336 2.33 -45.75 -20.37
N SER A 337 1.58 -45.21 -19.40
CA SER A 337 0.91 -46.00 -18.34
C SER A 337 -0.47 -46.56 -18.74
N GLY A 338 -0.91 -46.35 -20.00
CA GLY A 338 -2.21 -46.85 -20.48
C GLY A 338 -3.44 -46.15 -19.87
N TRP A 339 -3.25 -45.12 -19.03
CA TRP A 339 -4.32 -44.36 -18.37
C TRP A 339 -5.17 -43.48 -19.31
N ARG A 340 -4.89 -43.52 -20.62
CA ARG A 340 -5.34 -42.52 -21.61
C ARG A 340 -6.24 -43.01 -22.74
N THR A 341 -6.99 -44.09 -22.58
CA THR A 341 -7.97 -44.49 -23.61
C THR A 341 -9.29 -43.71 -23.59
N ALA A 342 -9.48 -42.74 -22.68
CA ALA A 342 -10.65 -41.87 -22.71
C ALA A 342 -10.28 -40.40 -22.45
N SER A 343 -10.77 -39.51 -23.32
CA SER A 343 -10.87 -38.07 -23.03
C SER A 343 -11.39 -37.90 -21.60
N PRO A 344 -10.71 -37.12 -20.73
CA PRO A 344 -11.13 -37.01 -19.35
C PRO A 344 -12.58 -36.52 -19.34
N ARG A 345 -13.49 -37.38 -18.86
CA ARG A 345 -14.88 -37.00 -18.64
C ARG A 345 -14.88 -35.67 -17.87
N PRO A 346 -15.77 -34.72 -18.17
CA PRO A 346 -15.80 -33.41 -17.53
C PRO A 346 -15.75 -33.50 -15.99
N ALA A 347 -16.34 -34.55 -15.41
CA ALA A 347 -16.25 -34.89 -13.99
C ALA A 347 -14.81 -35.07 -13.47
N ARG A 348 -13.92 -35.75 -14.20
CA ARG A 348 -12.50 -35.91 -13.81
C ARG A 348 -11.74 -34.59 -13.84
N ALA A 349 -12.02 -33.75 -14.84
CA ALA A 349 -11.41 -32.42 -14.92
C ALA A 349 -11.90 -31.51 -13.79
N VAL A 350 -13.19 -31.54 -13.46
CA VAL A 350 -13.74 -30.84 -12.28
C VAL A 350 -13.10 -31.35 -10.99
N ALA A 351 -12.99 -32.67 -10.81
CA ALA A 351 -12.37 -33.26 -9.61
C ALA A 351 -10.91 -32.84 -9.45
N ALA A 352 -10.11 -32.84 -10.53
CA ALA A 352 -8.72 -32.38 -10.48
C ALA A 352 -8.60 -30.88 -10.14
N LEU A 353 -9.48 -30.04 -10.70
CA LEU A 353 -9.54 -28.61 -10.37
C LEU A 353 -9.89 -28.39 -8.90
N ALA A 354 -10.94 -29.07 -8.42
CA ALA A 354 -11.39 -28.99 -7.04
C ALA A 354 -10.32 -29.49 -6.06
N PHE A 355 -9.62 -30.58 -6.41
CA PHE A 355 -8.54 -31.12 -5.60
C PHE A 355 -7.36 -30.14 -5.49
N GLY A 356 -6.86 -29.62 -6.61
CA GLY A 356 -5.77 -28.63 -6.60
C GLY A 356 -6.14 -27.36 -5.85
N PHE A 357 -7.37 -26.88 -6.02
CA PHE A 357 -7.91 -25.75 -5.25
C PHE A 357 -7.99 -26.06 -3.75
N SER A 358 -8.51 -27.22 -3.37
CA SER A 358 -8.67 -27.62 -1.96
C SER A 358 -7.33 -27.79 -1.26
N ILE A 359 -6.30 -28.30 -1.96
CA ILE A 359 -4.94 -28.36 -1.42
C ILE A 359 -4.39 -26.96 -1.16
N ALA A 360 -4.46 -26.07 -2.16
CA ALA A 360 -3.93 -24.72 -2.02
C ALA A 360 -4.67 -23.94 -0.91
N LEU A 361 -6.00 -24.04 -0.87
CA LEU A 361 -6.82 -23.39 0.16
C LEU A 361 -6.60 -24.01 1.54
N GLY A 362 -6.56 -25.35 1.63
CA GLY A 362 -6.30 -26.05 2.89
C GLY A 362 -4.93 -25.71 3.48
N LEU A 363 -3.89 -25.63 2.63
CA LEU A 363 -2.57 -25.17 3.04
C LEU A 363 -2.61 -23.72 3.52
N ALA A 364 -3.26 -22.82 2.78
CA ALA A 364 -3.38 -21.40 3.16
C ALA A 364 -4.09 -21.24 4.51
N LEU A 365 -5.23 -21.92 4.71
CA LEU A 365 -5.98 -21.91 5.97
C LEU A 365 -5.18 -22.50 7.12
N THR A 366 -4.43 -23.58 6.86
CA THR A 366 -3.57 -24.19 7.89
C THR A 366 -2.50 -23.18 8.33
N VAL A 367 -1.81 -22.53 7.40
CA VAL A 367 -0.80 -21.53 7.74
C VAL A 367 -1.41 -20.37 8.53
N ASP A 368 -2.60 -19.89 8.15
CA ASP A 368 -3.30 -18.79 8.82
C ASP A 368 -3.72 -19.15 10.26
N VAL A 369 -4.33 -20.34 10.44
CA VAL A 369 -4.73 -20.86 11.76
C VAL A 369 -3.52 -20.98 12.70
N TYR A 370 -2.39 -21.47 12.18
CA TYR A 370 -1.12 -21.55 12.94
C TYR A 370 -0.32 -20.24 12.94
N ARG A 371 -0.92 -19.12 12.48
CA ARG A 371 -0.34 -17.78 12.46
C ARG A 371 1.07 -17.72 11.85
N GLY A 372 1.27 -18.42 10.74
CA GLY A 372 2.53 -18.48 10.01
C GLY A 372 3.58 -19.45 10.57
N PHE A 373 3.18 -20.33 11.50
CA PHE A 373 4.07 -21.27 12.20
C PHE A 373 5.24 -20.55 12.91
N PRO A 374 4.96 -19.76 13.98
CA PRO A 374 6.04 -19.13 14.74
C PRO A 374 6.92 -20.17 15.47
N ASN A 375 6.38 -21.35 15.74
CA ASN A 375 7.07 -22.44 16.45
C ASN A 375 7.83 -23.40 15.51
N ARG A 376 8.32 -22.93 14.35
CA ARG A 376 9.17 -23.74 13.45
C ARG A 376 10.40 -24.29 14.17
N THR A 377 11.03 -23.44 14.99
CA THR A 377 12.10 -23.79 15.92
C THR A 377 11.95 -22.94 17.19
N PRO A 378 12.55 -23.34 18.32
CA PRO A 378 12.54 -22.52 19.54
C PRO A 378 13.14 -21.11 19.33
N GLU A 379 14.17 -21.02 18.49
CA GLU A 379 14.84 -19.75 18.16
C GLU A 379 13.91 -18.81 17.36
N ILE A 380 13.24 -19.32 16.33
CA ILE A 380 12.27 -18.53 15.55
C ILE A 380 11.10 -18.08 16.44
N ALA A 381 10.63 -18.93 17.36
CA ALA A 381 9.56 -18.58 18.28
C ALA A 381 9.96 -17.38 19.17
N LYS A 382 11.20 -17.38 19.68
CA LYS A 382 11.77 -16.26 20.45
C LYS A 382 11.86 -14.98 19.63
N GLN A 383 12.33 -15.06 18.38
CA GLN A 383 12.42 -13.91 17.47
C GLN A 383 11.04 -13.30 17.18
N VAL A 384 10.04 -14.14 16.90
CA VAL A 384 8.66 -13.68 16.68
C VAL A 384 8.06 -13.06 17.95
N ALA A 385 8.35 -13.64 19.12
CA ALA A 385 7.92 -13.06 20.39
C ALA A 385 8.54 -11.67 20.62
N ALA A 386 9.84 -11.51 20.39
CA ALA A 386 10.54 -10.22 20.48
C ALA A 386 9.95 -9.19 19.51
N TYR A 387 9.69 -9.58 18.25
CA TYR A 387 9.01 -8.74 17.27
C TYR A 387 7.62 -8.29 17.75
N ARG A 388 6.79 -9.22 18.26
CA ARG A 388 5.43 -8.90 18.72
C ARG A 388 5.46 -7.96 19.91
N VAL A 389 6.38 -8.17 20.85
CA VAL A 389 6.60 -7.25 21.97
C VAL A 389 6.95 -5.88 21.41
N ALA A 390 7.97 -5.76 20.56
CA ALA A 390 8.42 -4.47 20.04
C ALA A 390 7.35 -3.71 19.23
N SER A 391 6.72 -4.38 18.26
CA SER A 391 5.73 -3.79 17.34
C SER A 391 4.45 -3.30 18.04
N THR A 392 4.11 -3.88 19.20
CA THR A 392 2.91 -3.54 19.98
C THR A 392 3.18 -2.72 21.24
N ASP A 393 4.44 -2.35 21.50
CA ASP A 393 4.87 -1.63 22.70
C ASP A 393 4.53 -0.14 22.63
N TRP A 394 3.24 0.16 22.85
CA TRP A 394 2.67 1.51 22.82
C TRP A 394 1.56 1.63 23.86
N ASP A 395 1.71 2.55 24.81
CA ASP A 395 0.76 2.72 25.93
C ASP A 395 -0.01 4.05 25.91
N PHE A 396 0.12 4.85 24.84
CA PHE A 396 -0.64 6.10 24.72
C PHE A 396 -2.14 5.76 24.65
N PRO A 397 -3.00 6.35 25.51
CA PRO A 397 -4.40 5.97 25.58
C PRO A 397 -5.12 6.27 24.26
N ARG A 398 -5.93 5.31 23.77
CA ARG A 398 -6.68 5.49 22.51
C ARG A 398 -7.68 6.65 22.57
N ASP A 399 -8.24 6.89 23.75
CA ASP A 399 -9.18 7.99 23.99
C ASP A 399 -8.48 9.35 24.19
N CYS A 400 -7.16 9.40 24.09
CA CYS A 400 -6.34 10.61 24.22
C CYS A 400 -5.91 11.21 22.87
N ASP A 401 -6.52 10.78 21.76
CA ASP A 401 -6.31 11.45 20.48
C ASP A 401 -6.77 12.92 20.60
N GLY A 402 -5.87 13.83 20.23
CA GLY A 402 -5.98 15.26 20.52
C GLY A 402 -7.11 15.94 19.77
N SER A 403 -7.73 15.26 18.80
CA SER A 403 -8.91 15.68 18.05
C SER A 403 -10.12 14.79 18.35
N ASN A 404 -11.31 15.38 18.33
CA ASN A 404 -12.57 14.63 18.37
C ASN A 404 -13.10 14.38 16.95
N ALA A 405 -14.13 13.54 16.80
CA ALA A 405 -14.72 13.20 15.50
C ALA A 405 -15.29 14.41 14.72
N ALA A 406 -15.49 15.56 15.38
CA ALA A 406 -15.91 16.81 14.76
C ALA A 406 -14.72 17.77 14.48
N GLY A 407 -13.48 17.31 14.64
CA GLY A 407 -12.25 18.10 14.45
C GLY A 407 -11.97 19.15 15.54
N GLY A 408 -12.62 19.06 16.70
CA GLY A 408 -12.34 19.91 17.86
C GLY A 408 -11.20 19.35 18.73
N VAL A 409 -10.55 20.19 19.53
CA VAL A 409 -9.47 19.77 20.43
C VAL A 409 -9.98 18.95 21.62
N ARG A 410 -9.25 17.90 21.98
CA ARG A 410 -9.51 17.00 23.10
C ARG A 410 -8.24 16.85 23.95
N PRO A 411 -8.08 17.64 25.02
CA PRO A 411 -6.89 17.57 25.88
C PRO A 411 -6.83 16.26 26.68
N CYS A 412 -5.72 15.55 26.58
CA CYS A 412 -5.41 14.41 27.42
C CYS A 412 -4.51 14.82 28.60
N ARG A 413 -4.95 14.58 29.83
CA ARG A 413 -4.25 15.04 31.04
C ARG A 413 -3.55 13.89 31.75
N LEU A 414 -2.31 14.15 32.17
CA LEU A 414 -1.50 13.28 33.00
C LEU A 414 -0.93 14.07 34.19
N GLY A 415 -0.83 13.43 35.36
CA GLY A 415 -0.35 14.06 36.58
C GLY A 415 -1.46 14.72 37.41
N LYS A 416 -1.10 15.67 38.27
CA LYS A 416 -2.02 16.30 39.21
C LYS A 416 -2.68 17.52 38.56
N SER A 417 -3.98 17.71 38.79
CA SER A 417 -4.72 18.88 38.30
C SER A 417 -4.32 20.20 38.97
N THR A 418 -3.50 20.15 40.01
CA THR A 418 -3.00 21.30 40.78
C THR A 418 -1.49 21.45 40.57
N GLY A 419 -1.05 22.57 40.03
CA GLY A 419 0.37 22.86 39.77
C GLY A 419 0.59 23.57 38.42
N PRO A 420 1.85 23.83 38.04
CA PRO A 420 2.17 24.36 36.72
C PRO A 420 1.68 23.41 35.62
N GLU A 421 0.99 23.96 34.62
CA GLU A 421 0.57 23.20 33.43
C GLU A 421 1.68 23.23 32.37
N THR A 422 2.06 22.06 31.89
CA THR A 422 2.91 21.85 30.72
C THR A 422 2.06 21.33 29.57
N LEU A 423 2.02 22.08 28.46
CA LEU A 423 1.28 21.70 27.27
C LEU A 423 2.22 21.05 26.25
N ILE A 424 1.93 19.80 25.87
CA ILE A 424 2.65 19.04 24.85
C ILE A 424 1.84 19.09 23.55
N LEU A 425 2.44 19.67 22.51
CA LEU A 425 1.86 19.85 21.18
C LEU A 425 2.64 19.05 20.14
N GLY A 426 1.92 18.38 19.24
CA GLY A 426 2.57 17.60 18.20
C GLY A 426 1.72 16.49 17.60
N ASP A 427 2.41 15.50 17.06
CA ASP A 427 1.82 14.28 16.51
C ASP A 427 2.13 13.06 17.39
N SER A 428 2.13 11.87 16.79
CA SER A 428 2.54 10.63 17.45
C SER A 428 3.96 10.66 18.00
N PHE A 429 4.85 11.53 17.53
CA PHE A 429 6.19 11.65 18.10
C PHE A 429 6.18 12.41 19.43
N ALA A 430 5.26 13.36 19.61
CA ALA A 430 5.02 14.01 20.90
C ALA A 430 4.31 13.06 21.89
N MET A 431 3.46 12.15 21.40
CA MET A 431 2.82 11.13 22.24
C MET A 431 3.84 10.22 22.94
N GLN A 432 5.05 10.06 22.41
CA GLN A 432 6.11 9.24 23.01
C GLN A 432 6.56 9.74 24.39
N ILE A 433 6.41 11.04 24.64
CA ILE A 433 6.69 11.66 25.94
C ILE A 433 5.77 11.06 27.02
N TYR A 434 4.53 10.72 26.65
CA TYR A 434 3.54 10.14 27.56
C TYR A 434 4.04 8.85 28.20
N HIS A 435 4.63 7.94 27.41
CA HIS A 435 5.11 6.65 27.88
C HIS A 435 6.12 6.76 29.03
N ARG A 436 6.96 7.82 28.99
CA ARG A 436 7.95 8.12 30.01
C ARG A 436 7.29 8.75 31.24
N LEU A 437 6.40 9.72 31.04
CA LEU A 437 5.71 10.39 32.16
C LEU A 437 4.74 9.46 32.90
N GLU A 438 4.06 8.56 32.20
CA GLU A 438 3.10 7.63 32.81
C GLU A 438 3.80 6.65 33.77
N ALA A 439 5.03 6.25 33.47
CA ALA A 439 5.86 5.43 34.36
C ALA A 439 6.15 6.14 35.69
N GLU A 440 6.25 7.48 35.67
CA GLU A 440 6.59 8.32 36.83
C GLU A 440 5.40 9.10 37.39
N LYS A 441 4.17 8.76 36.99
CA LYS A 441 2.97 9.59 37.28
C LYS A 441 2.77 9.94 38.75
N ALA A 442 3.20 9.06 39.66
CA ALA A 442 3.09 9.27 41.11
C ALA A 442 4.06 10.38 41.62
N ASN A 443 5.17 10.57 40.92
CA ASN A 443 6.25 11.50 41.25
C ASN A 443 6.12 12.84 40.51
N LEU A 444 5.16 12.96 39.61
CA LEU A 444 4.91 14.19 38.86
C LEU A 444 4.33 15.30 39.76
N HIS A 445 4.97 16.46 39.71
CA HIS A 445 4.52 17.69 40.37
C HIS A 445 4.02 18.69 39.32
N GLY A 446 2.84 18.43 38.76
CA GLY A 446 2.22 19.29 37.75
C GLY A 446 1.18 18.57 36.89
N SER A 447 0.57 19.33 35.98
CA SER A 447 -0.39 18.84 34.98
C SER A 447 0.30 18.83 33.61
N PHE A 448 0.33 17.67 32.95
CA PHE A 448 0.84 17.50 31.60
C PHE A 448 -0.33 17.29 30.65
N VAL A 449 -0.54 18.22 29.74
CA VAL A 449 -1.66 18.20 28.79
C VAL A 449 -1.14 17.87 27.41
N PHE A 450 -1.57 16.75 26.85
CA PHE A 450 -1.29 16.37 25.48
C PHE A 450 -2.42 16.86 24.59
N LEU A 451 -2.07 17.75 23.65
CA LEU A 451 -2.90 18.10 22.50
C LEU A 451 -2.16 17.65 21.24
N THR A 452 -2.24 16.35 21.00
CA THR A 452 -1.49 15.64 19.97
C THR A 452 -2.42 14.88 19.06
N SER A 453 -2.27 14.98 17.75
CA SER A 453 -3.07 14.19 16.80
C SER A 453 -2.15 13.42 15.87
N SER A 454 -2.33 12.10 15.77
CA SER A 454 -1.44 11.25 14.97
C SER A 454 -1.36 11.74 13.53
N GLY A 455 -0.15 11.92 13.00
CA GLY A 455 0.04 12.40 11.62
C GLY A 455 -0.19 13.89 11.39
N CYS A 456 -0.49 14.70 12.42
CA CYS A 456 -0.74 16.13 12.28
C CYS A 456 0.43 16.97 12.84
N PRO A 457 1.25 17.62 11.98
CA PRO A 457 2.38 18.39 12.44
C PRO A 457 1.95 19.67 13.19
N PRO A 458 2.71 20.13 14.20
CA PRO A 458 2.41 21.34 14.95
C PRO A 458 2.91 22.60 14.22
N VAL A 459 2.42 22.82 13.01
CA VAL A 459 2.67 24.03 12.20
C VAL A 459 1.39 24.55 11.55
N THR A 460 1.38 25.82 11.19
CA THR A 460 0.34 26.45 10.38
C THR A 460 0.87 26.74 8.98
N GLY A 461 0.01 27.08 8.01
CA GLY A 461 0.45 27.50 6.67
C GLY A 461 0.69 26.36 5.68
N ILE A 462 0.31 25.14 6.06
CA ILE A 462 0.27 23.95 5.20
C ILE A 462 -1.11 23.31 5.28
N ARG A 463 -1.43 22.46 4.29
CA ARG A 463 -2.57 21.54 4.33
C ARG A 463 -2.17 20.17 3.82
N PHE A 464 -2.98 19.16 4.14
CA PHE A 464 -2.86 17.87 3.48
C PHE A 464 -3.61 17.86 2.14
N VAL A 465 -3.01 17.26 1.12
CA VAL A 465 -3.66 17.08 -0.20
C VAL A 465 -4.92 16.21 -0.07
N SER A 466 -4.89 15.25 0.85
CA SER A 466 -6.03 14.49 1.33
C SER A 466 -5.94 14.43 2.86
N ASP A 467 -6.97 14.90 3.55
CA ASP A 467 -6.98 15.05 5.01
C ASP A 467 -7.99 14.11 5.71
N PRO A 468 -7.79 12.79 5.67
CA PRO A 468 -8.67 11.84 6.34
C PRO A 468 -8.54 11.89 7.87
N LEU A 469 -7.47 12.53 8.39
CA LEU A 469 -7.19 12.64 9.83
C LEU A 469 -7.66 13.99 10.41
N HIS A 470 -8.27 14.85 9.60
CA HIS A 470 -8.74 16.18 10.00
C HIS A 470 -7.65 17.04 10.66
N CYS A 471 -6.43 16.97 10.11
CA CYS A 471 -5.28 17.75 10.55
C CYS A 471 -5.42 19.25 10.20
N ASP A 472 -6.15 19.58 9.12
CA ASP A 472 -6.32 20.97 8.69
C ASP A 472 -7.05 21.79 9.77
N GLY A 473 -6.39 22.82 10.30
CA GLY A 473 -6.93 23.66 11.37
C GLY A 473 -6.82 23.08 12.78
N PHE A 474 -6.27 21.87 12.93
CA PHE A 474 -6.08 21.26 14.25
C PHE A 474 -5.10 22.07 15.12
N PHE A 475 -3.96 22.44 14.55
CA PHE A 475 -2.91 23.14 15.29
C PHE A 475 -3.32 24.57 15.66
N GLU A 476 -4.06 25.27 14.79
CA GLU A 476 -4.66 26.57 15.11
C GLU A 476 -5.57 26.48 16.36
N LYS A 477 -6.44 25.48 16.43
CA LYS A 477 -7.30 25.25 17.60
C LYS A 477 -6.49 24.87 18.84
N ALA A 478 -5.39 24.13 18.68
CA ALA A 478 -4.49 23.80 19.78
C ALA A 478 -3.78 25.05 20.34
N LEU A 479 -3.36 25.98 19.47
CA LEU A 479 -2.80 27.28 19.87
C LEU A 479 -3.85 28.17 20.55
N GLU A 480 -5.09 28.18 20.06
CA GLU A 480 -6.20 28.88 20.71
C GLU A 480 -6.46 28.34 22.12
N TYR A 481 -6.52 27.01 22.26
CA TYR A 481 -6.62 26.36 23.56
C TYR A 481 -5.46 26.77 24.48
N ALA A 482 -4.22 26.70 23.99
CA ALA A 482 -3.04 27.11 24.75
C ALA A 482 -3.15 28.57 25.24
N ALA A 483 -3.67 29.47 24.39
CA ALA A 483 -3.87 30.87 24.75
C ALA A 483 -4.91 31.06 25.86
N THR A 484 -5.92 30.17 25.95
CA THR A 484 -6.91 30.21 27.04
C THR A 484 -6.41 29.63 28.36
N GLN A 485 -5.56 28.59 28.33
CA GLN A 485 -5.08 27.93 29.53
C GLN A 485 -3.88 28.63 30.17
N ASN A 486 -3.14 29.43 29.39
CA ASN A 486 -1.94 30.14 29.82
C ASN A 486 -0.90 29.21 30.52
N PRO A 487 -0.42 28.17 29.82
CA PRO A 487 0.46 27.18 30.40
C PRO A 487 1.81 27.79 30.80
N SER A 488 2.42 27.22 31.84
CA SER A 488 3.76 27.61 32.29
C SER A 488 4.86 27.18 31.31
N ARG A 489 4.62 26.10 30.57
CA ARG A 489 5.55 25.53 29.60
C ARG A 489 4.79 24.97 28.38
N ILE A 490 5.35 25.15 27.19
CA ILE A 490 4.87 24.55 25.95
C ILE A 490 6.01 23.74 25.33
N VAL A 491 5.77 22.46 25.06
CA VAL A 491 6.72 21.53 24.45
C VAL A 491 6.22 21.12 23.08
N LEU A 492 7.04 21.33 22.04
CA LEU A 492 6.74 20.89 20.68
C LEU A 492 7.66 19.73 20.30
N ALA A 493 7.05 18.63 19.86
CA ALA A 493 7.75 17.49 19.27
C ALA A 493 6.93 16.97 18.07
N SER A 494 7.58 16.48 17.04
CA SER A 494 6.87 16.04 15.82
C SER A 494 7.74 15.09 15.01
N ASN A 495 7.14 14.35 14.07
CA ASN A 495 7.85 13.72 12.97
C ASN A 495 8.33 14.75 11.93
N TRP A 496 9.05 15.77 12.39
CA TRP A 496 9.52 16.92 11.61
C TRP A 496 10.09 16.53 10.24
N PHE A 497 10.93 15.50 10.25
CA PHE A 497 11.59 14.97 9.08
C PHE A 497 10.59 14.49 8.02
N ALA A 498 9.62 13.65 8.39
CA ALA A 498 8.72 13.04 7.41
C ALA A 498 7.83 14.09 6.73
N TYR A 499 7.45 15.15 7.42
CA TYR A 499 6.62 16.22 6.87
C TYR A 499 7.39 17.09 5.88
N PHE A 500 8.59 17.55 6.25
CA PHE A 500 9.36 18.51 5.46
C PHE A 500 10.48 17.86 4.63
N HIS A 501 10.26 16.63 4.17
CA HIS A 501 11.12 15.95 3.21
C HIS A 501 10.73 16.33 1.76
N PRO A 502 11.68 16.55 0.84
CA PRO A 502 11.39 16.92 -0.57
C PRO A 502 10.68 15.83 -1.40
N ASP A 503 10.38 14.68 -0.80
CA ASP A 503 9.62 13.57 -1.40
C ASP A 503 8.23 13.37 -0.76
N ASN A 504 7.86 14.17 0.23
CA ASN A 504 6.56 14.06 0.89
C ASN A 504 5.44 14.80 0.14
N GLU A 505 4.83 14.13 -0.84
CA GLU A 505 3.75 14.68 -1.69
C GLU A 505 2.39 14.81 -1.00
N LYS A 506 2.30 14.42 0.28
CA LYS A 506 1.04 14.49 1.04
C LYS A 506 0.71 15.90 1.52
N LEU A 507 1.70 16.79 1.55
CA LEU A 507 1.55 18.17 2.02
C LEU A 507 1.60 19.17 0.87
N CYS A 508 0.81 20.23 1.01
CA CYS A 508 0.84 21.40 0.15
C CYS A 508 0.96 22.67 0.99
N PHE A 509 1.57 23.70 0.41
CA PHE A 509 1.80 24.99 1.07
C PHE A 509 0.70 25.97 0.67
N ILE A 510 0.22 26.75 1.63
CA ILE A 510 -0.86 27.72 1.39
C ILE A 510 -0.27 28.97 0.73
N GLU A 511 -0.71 29.26 -0.50
CA GLU A 511 -0.41 30.49 -1.23
C GLU A 511 -1.73 31.21 -1.56
N GLY A 512 -2.07 32.24 -0.78
CA GLY A 512 -3.37 32.92 -0.86
C GLY A 512 -4.51 31.96 -0.56
N ASP A 513 -5.45 31.81 -1.51
CA ASP A 513 -6.57 30.87 -1.41
C ASP A 513 -6.27 29.47 -2.00
N THR A 514 -5.02 29.25 -2.46
CA THR A 514 -4.63 28.01 -3.15
C THR A 514 -3.66 27.17 -2.31
N CYS A 515 -3.65 25.85 -2.57
CA CYS A 515 -2.66 24.95 -2.00
C CYS A 515 -1.73 24.44 -3.10
N VAL A 516 -0.45 24.78 -3.00
CA VAL A 516 0.54 24.52 -4.05
C VAL A 516 1.49 23.40 -3.62
N THR A 517 1.70 22.43 -4.50
CA THR A 517 2.60 21.30 -4.28
C THR A 517 3.74 21.35 -5.29
N ARG A 518 4.90 21.89 -4.89
CA ARG A 518 6.14 21.92 -5.70
C ARG A 518 7.35 21.45 -4.90
N ILE A 519 7.16 20.40 -4.10
CA ILE A 519 8.15 19.94 -3.11
C ILE A 519 9.49 19.46 -3.70
N ARG A 520 9.49 19.00 -4.96
CA ARG A 520 10.70 18.54 -5.65
C ARG A 520 11.53 19.68 -6.26
N ASP A 521 10.95 20.87 -6.36
CA ASP A 521 11.65 22.08 -6.79
C ASP A 521 12.32 22.72 -5.56
N LEU A 522 13.52 22.26 -5.21
CA LEU A 522 14.23 22.69 -3.99
C LEU A 522 14.37 24.22 -3.84
N PRO A 523 14.67 24.99 -4.90
CA PRO A 523 14.64 26.46 -4.86
C PRO A 523 13.29 27.07 -4.45
N TRP A 524 12.17 26.42 -4.78
CA TRP A 524 10.84 26.82 -4.30
C TRP A 524 10.58 26.24 -2.90
N PHE A 525 10.82 24.95 -2.68
CA PHE A 525 10.45 24.24 -1.45
C PHE A 525 11.14 24.82 -0.19
N THR A 526 12.45 25.09 -0.28
CA THR A 526 13.24 25.52 0.88
C THR A 526 12.72 26.83 1.50
N PRO A 527 12.53 27.93 0.75
CA PRO A 527 11.94 29.15 1.29
C PRO A 527 10.54 28.99 1.86
N HIS A 528 9.71 28.10 1.30
CA HIS A 528 8.34 27.88 1.80
C HIS A 528 8.34 27.14 3.14
N VAL A 529 9.25 26.16 3.31
CA VAL A 529 9.50 25.55 4.62
C VAL A 529 9.98 26.62 5.60
N GLU A 530 10.97 27.43 5.24
CA GLU A 530 11.48 28.51 6.11
C GLU A 530 10.36 29.49 6.52
N ALA A 531 9.46 29.86 5.62
CA ALA A 531 8.31 30.71 5.92
C ALA A 531 7.33 30.07 6.91
N VAL A 532 7.04 28.76 6.78
CA VAL A 532 6.20 28.00 7.71
C VAL A 532 6.81 28.00 9.12
N PHE A 533 8.13 27.78 9.23
CA PHE A 533 8.83 27.80 10.51
C PHE A 533 8.94 29.23 11.09
N ALA A 534 9.13 30.25 10.25
CA ALA A 534 9.09 31.64 10.71
C ALA A 534 7.74 32.01 11.30
N ALA A 535 6.63 31.61 10.65
CA ALA A 535 5.28 31.80 11.17
C ALA A 535 5.06 31.06 12.50
N LEU A 536 5.56 29.83 12.64
CA LEU A 536 5.55 29.10 13.91
C LEU A 536 6.30 29.88 15.01
N GLY A 537 7.49 30.40 14.70
CA GLY A 537 8.28 31.19 15.65
C GLY A 537 7.53 32.41 16.18
N GLU A 538 6.84 33.16 15.32
CA GLU A 538 6.03 34.31 15.74
C GLU A 538 4.83 33.91 16.62
N ARG A 539 4.18 32.78 16.32
CA ARG A 539 3.10 32.24 17.18
C ARG A 539 3.62 31.86 18.57
N LEU A 540 4.81 31.24 18.64
CA LEU A 540 5.44 30.84 19.91
C LEU A 540 5.99 32.03 20.70
N ARG A 541 6.47 33.08 20.03
CA ARG A 541 6.91 34.34 20.67
C ARG A 541 5.80 34.92 21.54
N ALA A 542 4.56 34.92 21.07
CA ALA A 542 3.41 35.40 21.83
C ALA A 542 3.17 34.65 23.16
N PHE A 543 3.64 33.41 23.31
CA PHE A 543 3.60 32.69 24.58
C PHE A 543 4.82 32.99 25.45
N ARG A 544 6.01 33.09 24.85
CA ARG A 544 7.23 33.55 25.53
C ARG A 544 7.05 34.91 26.18
N ASP A 545 6.47 35.86 25.46
CA ASP A 545 6.23 37.23 25.94
C ASP A 545 5.23 37.27 27.10
N ARG A 546 4.38 36.23 27.24
CA ARG A 546 3.47 36.03 28.38
C ARG A 546 4.10 35.24 29.54
N GLY A 547 5.39 34.92 29.44
CA GLY A 547 6.15 34.25 30.50
C GLY A 547 6.15 32.72 30.42
N ALA A 548 5.56 32.11 29.39
CA ALA A 548 5.66 30.66 29.20
C ALA A 548 7.09 30.26 28.78
N GLU A 549 7.58 29.14 29.29
CA GLU A 549 8.76 28.50 28.73
C GLU A 549 8.39 27.76 27.45
N VAL A 550 9.14 27.96 26.37
CA VAL A 550 8.94 27.22 25.12
C VAL A 550 10.10 26.27 24.94
N VAL A 551 9.78 25.00 24.66
CA VAL A 551 10.76 23.96 24.41
C VAL A 551 10.47 23.31 23.06
N LEU A 552 11.49 23.28 22.20
CA LEU A 552 11.44 22.64 20.89
C LEU A 552 12.29 21.37 20.96
N VAL A 553 11.70 20.21 20.68
CA VAL A 553 12.42 18.97 20.48
C VAL A 553 12.70 18.82 18.99
N SER A 554 13.97 18.75 18.60
CA SER A 554 14.37 18.62 17.19
C SER A 554 14.05 17.22 16.62
N ALA A 555 14.38 16.99 15.35
CA ALA A 555 14.15 15.69 14.72
C ALA A 555 14.84 14.56 15.51
N THR A 556 14.15 13.41 15.59
CA THR A 556 14.71 12.17 16.19
C THR A 556 15.31 11.30 15.09
N PRO A 557 16.34 10.49 15.40
CA PRO A 557 16.92 9.56 14.41
C PRO A 557 15.85 8.65 13.82
N TYR A 558 15.76 8.65 12.50
CA TYR A 558 14.73 7.98 11.71
C TYR A 558 15.38 7.15 10.60
N GLY A 559 14.88 5.94 10.37
CA GLY A 559 15.46 4.99 9.42
C GLY A 559 14.54 4.65 8.25
N GLU A 560 15.12 4.08 7.20
CA GLU A 560 14.35 3.53 6.08
C GLU A 560 13.59 2.24 6.45
N TRP A 561 14.04 1.56 7.50
CA TRP A 561 13.53 0.25 7.91
C TRP A 561 12.54 0.38 9.05
N ASP A 562 11.43 -0.35 8.98
CA ASP A 562 10.73 -0.81 10.17
C ASP A 562 11.69 -1.74 10.93
N VAL A 563 12.23 -1.25 12.05
CA VAL A 563 13.36 -1.90 12.73
C VAL A 563 12.98 -3.29 13.25
N PRO A 564 11.89 -3.48 14.01
CA PRO A 564 11.47 -4.83 14.43
C PRO A 564 11.20 -5.77 13.24
N SER A 565 10.51 -5.31 12.21
CA SER A 565 10.16 -6.14 11.05
C SER A 565 11.40 -6.58 10.26
N GLU A 566 12.36 -5.69 10.06
CA GLU A 566 13.60 -6.00 9.35
C GLU A 566 14.54 -6.85 10.22
N LEU A 567 14.58 -6.63 11.53
CA LEU A 567 15.33 -7.45 12.48
C LEU A 567 14.86 -8.91 12.45
N LEU A 568 13.55 -9.14 12.56
CA LEU A 568 12.97 -10.48 12.44
C LEU A 568 13.34 -11.15 11.11
N LYS A 569 13.24 -10.40 10.01
CA LYS A 569 13.60 -10.92 8.66
C LYS A 569 15.04 -11.40 8.62
N ARG A 570 15.96 -10.55 9.07
CA ARG A 570 17.40 -10.82 8.98
C ARG A 570 17.81 -11.95 9.91
N GLN A 571 17.27 -11.99 11.13
CA GLN A 571 17.46 -13.10 12.05
C GLN A 571 16.95 -14.42 11.47
N PHE A 572 15.74 -14.43 10.90
CA PHE A 572 15.16 -15.61 10.26
C PHE A 572 15.99 -16.12 9.08
N LEU A 573 16.51 -15.21 8.25
CA LEU A 573 17.32 -15.54 7.06
C LEU A 573 18.81 -15.73 7.35
N GLY A 574 19.26 -15.56 8.61
CA GLY A 574 20.69 -15.57 8.95
C GLY A 574 21.50 -14.48 8.25
N MET A 575 20.87 -13.34 7.95
CA MET A 575 21.53 -12.18 7.35
C MET A 575 22.30 -11.37 8.40
N ASP A 576 23.30 -10.61 7.94
CA ASP A 576 24.02 -9.66 8.78
C ASP A 576 23.06 -8.68 9.47
N LEU A 577 23.27 -8.44 10.77
CA LEU A 577 22.48 -7.52 11.57
C LEU A 577 23.11 -6.12 11.65
N GLN A 578 24.40 -5.96 11.35
CA GLN A 578 25.11 -4.69 11.53
C GLN A 578 24.43 -3.52 10.79
N ALA A 579 23.93 -3.76 9.58
CA ALA A 579 23.26 -2.72 8.79
C ALA A 579 21.92 -2.22 9.37
N ILE A 580 21.37 -2.87 10.40
CA ILE A 580 20.15 -2.42 11.09
C ILE A 580 20.37 -2.16 12.59
N SER A 581 21.55 -2.46 13.11
CA SER A 581 21.88 -2.21 14.52
C SER A 581 21.97 -0.72 14.84
N TYR A 582 22.22 0.12 13.83
CA TYR A 582 22.29 1.57 13.98
C TYR A 582 21.83 2.28 12.71
N PHE A 583 21.37 3.52 12.87
CA PHE A 583 21.23 4.47 11.78
C PHE A 583 22.51 5.27 11.60
N ASP A 584 22.81 5.62 10.35
CA ASP A 584 23.92 6.50 10.00
C ASP A 584 23.59 7.93 10.43
N ARG A 585 24.37 8.47 11.37
CA ARG A 585 24.13 9.80 11.92
C ARG A 585 24.39 10.89 10.89
N ASP A 586 25.41 10.77 10.06
CA ASP A 586 25.76 11.80 9.09
C ASP A 586 24.67 11.92 8.02
N GLN A 587 24.11 10.79 7.60
CA GLN A 587 22.94 10.75 6.71
C GLN A 587 21.71 11.38 7.39
N PHE A 588 21.45 11.02 8.66
CA PHE A 588 20.36 11.63 9.43
C PHE A 588 20.52 13.15 9.55
N ASP A 589 21.69 13.63 10.00
CA ASP A 589 21.98 15.06 10.21
C ASP A 589 21.84 15.83 8.90
N LYS A 590 22.33 15.29 7.78
CA LYS A 590 22.16 15.89 6.45
C LYS A 590 20.69 16.06 6.10
N THR A 591 19.88 15.04 6.35
CA THR A 591 18.50 15.00 5.88
C THR A 591 17.56 15.79 6.81
N ALA A 592 17.82 15.78 8.11
CA ALA A 592 17.13 16.61 9.10
C ALA A 592 17.59 18.09 9.10
N SER A 593 18.67 18.42 8.38
CA SER A 593 19.34 19.72 8.48
C SER A 593 18.44 20.93 8.21
N LEU A 594 17.53 20.85 7.23
CA LEU A 594 16.61 21.95 6.92
C LEU A 594 15.70 22.26 8.12
N VAL A 595 15.10 21.25 8.71
CA VAL A 595 14.20 21.42 9.85
C VAL A 595 14.96 21.82 11.11
N ASN A 596 16.05 21.11 11.43
CA ASN A 596 16.82 21.37 12.65
C ASN A 596 17.41 22.79 12.65
N ARG A 597 17.86 23.31 11.50
CA ARG A 597 18.29 24.71 11.40
C ARG A 597 17.15 25.69 11.66
N ASN A 598 15.97 25.45 11.08
CA ASN A 598 14.81 26.33 11.30
C ASN A 598 14.34 26.32 12.76
N LEU A 599 14.29 25.16 13.42
CA LEU A 599 13.97 25.05 14.85
C LEU A 599 15.02 25.77 15.72
N ALA A 600 16.31 25.66 15.37
CA ALA A 600 17.38 26.39 16.07
C ALA A 600 17.26 27.91 15.89
N THR A 601 16.89 28.39 14.69
CA THR A 601 16.63 29.81 14.44
C THR A 601 15.46 30.31 15.29
N ILE A 602 14.34 29.56 15.35
CA ILE A 602 13.21 29.92 16.21
C ILE A 602 13.70 30.01 17.66
N ALA A 603 14.37 28.97 18.16
CA ALA A 603 14.84 28.90 19.53
C ALA A 603 15.73 30.10 19.92
N ALA A 604 16.69 30.44 19.07
CA ALA A 604 17.55 31.60 19.27
C ALA A 604 16.76 32.93 19.23
N SER A 605 15.77 33.06 18.35
CA SER A 605 15.04 34.32 18.14
C SER A 605 14.03 34.68 19.23
N ILE A 606 13.51 33.68 19.96
CA ILE A 606 12.50 33.87 21.03
C ILE A 606 13.04 33.48 22.42
N GLY A 607 14.29 33.03 22.50
CA GLY A 607 14.89 32.49 23.72
C GLY A 607 14.18 31.22 24.21
N ALA A 608 13.80 30.33 23.30
CA ALA A 608 13.26 29.01 23.65
C ALA A 608 14.40 27.98 23.83
N THR A 609 14.11 26.93 24.59
CA THR A 609 15.02 25.80 24.78
C THR A 609 14.93 24.87 23.58
N LEU A 610 16.08 24.54 22.95
CA LEU A 610 16.15 23.52 21.91
C LEU A 610 16.79 22.25 22.49
N ILE A 611 16.05 21.15 22.47
CA ILE A 611 16.54 19.82 22.84
C ILE A 611 16.81 19.04 21.58
N ASP A 612 18.01 18.48 21.49
CA ASP A 612 18.48 17.71 20.35
C ASP A 612 18.59 16.23 20.73
N PRO A 613 17.61 15.38 20.40
CA PRO A 613 17.62 13.96 20.75
C PRO A 613 18.86 13.23 20.23
N ALA A 614 19.45 13.66 19.10
CA ALA A 614 20.63 13.01 18.53
C ALA A 614 21.84 13.04 19.47
N LYS A 615 21.94 14.04 20.38
CA LYS A 615 23.01 14.11 21.39
C LYS A 615 22.90 13.02 22.45
N PHE A 616 21.71 12.47 22.66
CA PHE A 616 21.43 11.42 23.63
C PHE A 616 21.37 10.04 22.98
N LEU A 617 20.88 9.99 21.74
CA LEU A 617 20.57 8.76 21.02
C LEU A 617 21.67 8.29 20.07
N CYS A 618 22.69 9.10 19.82
CA CYS A 618 23.76 8.77 18.89
C CYS A 618 25.15 8.90 19.54
N GLU A 619 26.04 7.99 19.17
CA GLU A 619 27.45 7.95 19.55
C GLU A 619 28.29 8.11 18.28
N GLU A 620 29.14 9.14 18.24
CA GLU A 620 29.93 9.49 17.05
C GLU A 620 29.05 9.56 15.79
N HIS A 621 29.25 8.65 14.82
CA HIS A 621 28.54 8.56 13.54
C HIS A 621 27.39 7.54 13.53
N ARG A 622 27.01 6.97 14.68
CA ARG A 622 26.03 5.88 14.76
C ARG A 622 24.93 6.19 15.78
N CYS A 623 23.68 5.95 15.38
CA CYS A 623 22.52 6.02 16.28
C CYS A 623 21.99 4.60 16.50
N PRO A 624 22.35 3.92 17.61
CA PRO A 624 21.86 2.58 17.91
C PRO A 624 20.33 2.44 17.80
N ALA A 625 19.89 1.47 17.01
CA ALA A 625 18.47 1.14 16.79
C ALA A 625 18.00 -0.09 17.59
N ILE A 626 18.97 -0.86 18.10
CA ILE A 626 18.77 -2.00 19.00
C ILE A 626 19.59 -1.82 20.27
N ASP A 627 19.12 -2.38 21.37
CA ASP A 627 19.84 -2.43 22.64
C ASP A 627 20.90 -3.55 22.66
N PRO A 628 21.77 -3.59 23.69
CA PRO A 628 22.80 -4.63 23.82
C PRO A 628 22.25 -6.06 23.90
N ASP A 629 20.99 -6.24 24.30
CA ASP A 629 20.32 -7.54 24.37
C ASP A 629 19.70 -7.95 23.02
N GLY A 630 19.89 -7.13 21.98
CA GLY A 630 19.44 -7.37 20.61
C GLY A 630 17.95 -7.05 20.41
N VAL A 631 17.37 -6.25 21.29
CA VAL A 631 15.96 -5.85 21.26
C VAL A 631 15.84 -4.44 20.68
N SER A 632 14.89 -4.21 19.78
CA SER A 632 14.75 -2.90 19.13
C SER A 632 14.32 -1.81 20.13
N TYR A 633 14.90 -0.61 20.00
CA TYR A 633 14.39 0.60 20.66
C TYR A 633 13.11 1.14 20.01
N TYR A 634 12.86 0.74 18.77
CA TYR A 634 11.78 1.24 17.92
C TYR A 634 10.66 0.21 17.81
N ARG A 635 9.42 0.67 17.64
CA ARG A 635 8.27 -0.18 17.33
C ARG A 635 8.01 -0.29 15.83
N ASP A 636 8.52 0.68 15.07
CA ASP A 636 8.47 0.75 13.61
C ASP A 636 9.75 1.44 13.07
N ASN A 637 9.64 2.32 12.08
CA ASN A 637 10.76 3.02 11.45
C ASN A 637 11.14 4.36 12.10
N GLY A 638 10.37 4.83 13.07
CA GLY A 638 10.64 6.11 13.73
C GLY A 638 10.09 6.26 15.15
N HIS A 639 9.04 5.53 15.51
CA HIS A 639 8.51 5.56 16.87
C HIS A 639 9.33 4.66 17.78
N PHE A 640 9.75 5.21 18.91
CA PHE A 640 10.29 4.50 20.03
C PHE A 640 9.21 3.68 20.73
N ARG A 641 9.65 2.59 21.34
CA ARG A 641 8.81 1.76 22.20
C ARG A 641 8.59 2.41 23.55
N ALA A 642 7.43 2.16 24.15
CA ALA A 642 7.15 2.64 25.50
C ALA A 642 8.18 2.12 26.53
N ALA A 643 8.59 0.85 26.45
CA ALA A 643 9.65 0.33 27.33
C ALA A 643 11.01 1.03 27.11
N ALA A 644 11.37 1.36 25.86
CA ALA A 644 12.65 1.99 25.52
C ALA A 644 12.74 3.40 26.11
N VAL A 645 11.69 4.22 25.94
CA VAL A 645 11.70 5.62 26.38
C VAL A 645 11.70 5.81 27.89
N ARG A 646 11.48 4.75 28.66
CA ARG A 646 11.61 4.75 30.13
C ARG A 646 13.04 4.55 30.62
N THR A 647 13.97 4.17 29.74
CA THR A 647 15.39 4.01 30.10
C THR A 647 16.11 5.35 30.20
N ASP A 648 17.24 5.40 30.88
CA ASP A 648 18.05 6.63 31.01
C ASP A 648 18.51 7.20 29.67
N ARG A 649 18.60 6.38 28.62
CA ARG A 649 18.94 6.83 27.25
C ARG A 649 17.98 7.92 26.73
N PHE A 650 16.74 7.94 27.21
CA PHE A 650 15.69 8.85 26.74
C PHE A 650 15.36 9.98 27.72
N HIS A 651 16.26 10.29 28.67
CA HIS A 651 16.06 11.37 29.65
C HIS A 651 15.93 12.78 29.07
N PHE A 652 16.23 12.97 27.79
CA PHE A 652 15.95 14.23 27.09
C PHE A 652 14.45 14.58 27.08
N PHE A 653 13.55 13.59 27.22
CA PHE A 653 12.12 13.86 27.41
C PHE A 653 11.83 14.48 28.78
N ASP A 654 12.57 14.12 29.84
CA ASP A 654 12.45 14.77 31.15
C ASP A 654 12.95 16.21 31.07
N GLU A 655 14.06 16.45 30.38
CA GLU A 655 14.57 17.79 30.11
C GLU A 655 13.53 18.63 29.34
N ALA A 656 12.84 18.00 28.38
CA ALA A 656 11.83 18.67 27.57
C ALA A 656 10.64 19.16 28.40
N VAL A 657 10.17 18.33 29.32
CA VAL A 657 8.98 18.63 30.12
C VAL A 657 9.29 19.23 31.50
N GLY A 658 10.56 19.31 31.89
CA GLY A 658 11.00 20.01 33.10
C GLY A 658 10.95 19.16 34.35
N VAL A 659 11.12 17.84 34.21
CA VAL A 659 11.14 16.88 35.32
C VAL A 659 12.61 16.62 35.72
N ASN A 660 12.93 16.75 37.01
CA ASN A 660 14.30 16.61 37.51
C ASN A 660 14.75 15.13 37.63
N LYS A 661 16.04 14.86 37.35
CA LYS A 661 16.72 13.54 37.37
C LYS A 661 16.62 12.72 38.67
N GLN A 662 16.14 13.27 39.79
CA GLN A 662 16.16 12.55 41.08
C GLN A 662 15.23 11.33 41.15
N TYR A 663 14.41 11.08 40.13
CA TYR A 663 13.42 10.01 40.13
C TYR A 663 13.78 8.78 39.26
N THR A 664 14.87 8.79 38.48
CA THR A 664 15.07 7.85 37.35
C THR A 664 15.85 6.55 37.65
N SER A 665 16.00 6.11 38.90
CA SER A 665 16.90 4.97 39.23
C SER A 665 16.24 3.58 39.34
N VAL A 666 14.96 3.42 38.98
CA VAL A 666 14.30 2.10 39.06
C VAL A 666 13.86 1.64 37.67
N LEU A 667 14.72 0.87 37.01
CA LEU A 667 14.29 0.00 35.91
C LEU A 667 13.14 -0.88 36.44
N PRO A 668 11.93 -0.87 35.83
CA PRO A 668 10.95 -1.89 36.15
C PRO A 668 11.55 -3.24 35.77
N ALA A 669 11.43 -4.24 36.66
CA ALA A 669 11.66 -5.62 36.29
C ALA A 669 10.88 -5.96 34.99
N PRO A 670 11.41 -6.83 34.12
CA PRO A 670 10.73 -7.19 32.88
C PRO A 670 9.28 -7.57 33.16
N TYR A 671 8.37 -6.92 32.43
CA TYR A 671 6.93 -7.08 32.58
C TYR A 671 6.54 -8.51 32.18
N GLU A 672 6.52 -9.43 33.14
CA GLU A 672 5.81 -10.70 33.00
C GLU A 672 4.32 -10.36 32.85
N LYS A 673 3.83 -10.36 31.61
CA LYS A 673 2.39 -10.47 31.38
C LYS A 673 1.95 -11.77 32.06
N GLN A 674 1.17 -11.64 33.12
CA GLN A 674 0.37 -12.74 33.63
C GLN A 674 -0.31 -13.43 32.45
N ALA A 675 -0.06 -14.72 32.31
CA ALA A 675 -0.80 -15.56 31.40
C ALA A 675 -2.31 -15.33 31.67
N PRO A 676 -3.16 -15.24 30.64
CA PRO A 676 -4.59 -15.25 30.89
C PRO A 676 -4.90 -16.57 31.60
N ASP A 677 -5.48 -16.45 32.79
CA ASP A 677 -6.07 -17.59 33.49
C ASP A 677 -6.95 -18.34 32.50
N GLY A 678 -6.72 -19.66 32.43
CA GLY A 678 -7.45 -20.53 31.53
C GLY A 678 -8.93 -20.52 31.89
N ASP A 679 -9.75 -20.32 30.86
CA ASP A 679 -11.06 -20.94 30.66
C ASP A 679 -11.28 -21.19 29.16
#